data_AF-A0A1V6XNH6-F1
#
_entry.id   AF-A0A1V6XNH6-F1
#
_cell.length_a   1.000
_cell.length_b   1.000
_cell.length_c   1.000
_cell.angle_alpha   90.00
_cell.angle_beta   90.00
_cell.angle_gamma   90.00
#
_symmetry.space_group_name_H-M   'P 1'
#
loop_
_entity.id
_entity.type
_entity.pdbx_description
1 polymer ?
#
loop_
_entity_poly.entity_id
_entity_poly.type
_entity_poly.pdbx_seq_one_letter_code
_entity_poly.pdbx_strand_id
1 'polypeptide(L)'
;MMSQCSAELCMLLIEDNFGELFARIFTVLQRYERLTLPRLKFYARLTDRQLHHGLSAMIQHHLIYHFTSLDDGNTYYESNPQAAYSLVRSGKILQLVENRLGEYAAQVLEAIMMLGHSSIAHLETLPELKSMRQRIPNGVHHDEIKVEGEEEKEEDSAAPNGDHAETEKPAHLHPTLKSLASHGYIHRLREAHFQSPNDNWLNASRIVASRPDVKQMKGKQQAAEIEQKAKDMVKEKTEGDLSRGLIYNGIPRGAKRKRNHGNSGSSNPAPNGTNGVNGDHVDDEGEEANDWSDDEDDVDSIPMDSNLIVRVNYEKLDVALRNTRFLELAEQDAPSASVEIYDCLLRRIEYQTPRCRDTFEIPREGEEGEQYSVPIQLSSIVEDVDPHLDLAGCIGPMEPSTVLNRRGKRPLDDDTNGVNGDEHEDEPSGKSRAYEIDQHLSILSQPPLNLTTKHVISGLPTWRVAFRGLARKLRHLELERMIESRYGDVALRVVRVLHSKGKLDEKRLQEISLLPFKDLRQTLASMQTGGFVDLQEVPRDAQRQPSKTIYLWYYDPDRVCSSILEDTYKAMSRCLQRIKFERSRERDFLEKTERTDVKGHEEEFLSEAELEHLRNWKAKEALLLAEVSRLDDMVAVFRDY
;
A
#
# COMPACT_ATOMS: atom_id res chain seq x y z
N MET A 1 -19.24 7.63 13.51
CA MET A 1 -20.07 6.41 13.47
C MET A 1 -19.86 5.72 12.14
N MET A 2 -19.62 4.41 12.14
CA MET A 2 -19.57 3.66 10.89
C MET A 2 -20.92 3.59 10.23
N SER A 3 -20.90 3.51 8.91
CA SER A 3 -22.10 3.26 8.15
C SER A 3 -22.60 1.83 8.32
N GLN A 4 -23.88 1.63 8.02
CA GLN A 4 -24.50 0.32 8.08
C GLN A 4 -23.84 -0.67 7.10
N CYS A 5 -23.50 -0.23 5.88
CA CYS A 5 -22.86 -1.09 4.88
C CYS A 5 -21.44 -1.46 5.29
N SER A 6 -20.68 -0.54 5.88
CA SER A 6 -19.34 -0.82 6.41
C SER A 6 -19.38 -1.79 7.60
N ALA A 7 -20.38 -1.66 8.47
CA ALA A 7 -20.60 -2.57 9.59
C ALA A 7 -20.98 -3.98 9.13
N GLU A 8 -21.84 -4.10 8.12
CA GLU A 8 -22.21 -5.38 7.51
C GLU A 8 -20.98 -6.07 6.88
N LEU A 9 -20.16 -5.32 6.15
CA LEU A 9 -18.92 -5.82 5.56
C LEU A 9 -17.97 -6.39 6.63
N CYS A 10 -17.73 -5.64 7.71
CA CYS A 10 -16.85 -6.08 8.80
C CYS A 10 -17.38 -7.34 9.49
N MET A 11 -18.70 -7.45 9.66
CA MET A 11 -19.32 -8.65 10.21
C MET A 11 -19.08 -9.87 9.31
N LEU A 12 -19.28 -9.73 7.99
CA LEU A 12 -19.07 -10.82 7.03
C LEU A 12 -17.60 -11.29 7.00
N LEU A 13 -16.65 -10.36 7.07
CA LEU A 13 -15.22 -10.68 7.11
C LEU A 13 -14.88 -11.47 8.38
N ILE A 14 -15.37 -11.02 9.54
CA ILE A 14 -15.13 -11.74 10.80
C ILE A 14 -15.82 -13.11 10.77
N GLU A 15 -17.00 -13.21 10.18
CA GLU A 15 -17.72 -14.48 10.04
C GLU A 15 -16.96 -15.47 9.16
N ASP A 16 -16.40 -15.04 8.03
CA ASP A 16 -15.65 -15.91 7.11
C ASP A 16 -14.30 -16.34 7.71
N ASN A 17 -13.60 -15.44 8.42
CA ASN A 17 -12.29 -15.73 9.00
C ASN A 17 -12.34 -16.46 10.36
N PHE A 18 -13.32 -16.15 11.21
CA PHE A 18 -13.36 -16.62 12.62
C PHE A 18 -14.66 -17.35 12.98
N GLY A 19 -15.70 -17.26 12.16
CA GLY A 19 -16.98 -17.92 12.38
C GLY A 19 -18.06 -17.08 13.06
N GLU A 20 -19.27 -17.64 13.09
CA GLU A 20 -20.51 -16.95 13.51
C GLU A 20 -20.48 -16.41 14.95
N LEU A 21 -19.79 -17.12 15.87
CA LEU A 21 -19.66 -16.70 17.26
C LEU A 21 -18.99 -15.33 17.38
N PHE A 22 -17.90 -15.15 16.65
CA PHE A 22 -17.08 -13.93 16.64
C PHE A 22 -17.84 -12.78 15.98
N ALA A 23 -18.45 -13.06 14.83
CA ALA A 23 -19.29 -12.10 14.11
C ALA A 23 -20.44 -11.59 14.99
N ARG A 24 -21.07 -12.47 15.79
CA ARG A 24 -22.14 -12.10 16.71
C ARG A 24 -21.65 -11.20 17.85
N ILE A 25 -20.52 -11.53 18.49
CA ILE A 25 -19.92 -10.68 19.54
C ILE A 25 -19.58 -9.30 18.96
N PHE A 26 -18.91 -9.28 17.81
CA PHE A 26 -18.51 -8.06 17.13
C PHE A 26 -19.72 -7.19 16.78
N THR A 27 -20.76 -7.77 16.19
CA THR A 27 -21.98 -7.04 15.80
C THR A 27 -22.72 -6.44 16.99
N VAL A 28 -22.73 -7.14 18.13
CA VAL A 28 -23.34 -6.61 19.37
C VAL A 28 -22.55 -5.41 19.87
N LEU A 29 -21.22 -5.47 19.88
CA LEU A 29 -20.35 -4.34 20.23
C LEU A 29 -20.47 -3.20 19.22
N GLN A 30 -20.62 -3.49 17.93
CA GLN A 30 -20.84 -2.49 16.89
C GLN A 30 -22.16 -1.72 17.11
N ARG A 31 -23.20 -2.43 17.54
CA ARG A 31 -24.56 -1.87 17.69
C ARG A 31 -24.77 -1.10 18.98
N TYR A 32 -24.20 -1.59 20.08
CA TYR A 32 -24.36 -1.01 21.42
C TYR A 32 -23.10 -0.30 21.93
N GLU A 33 -22.08 -0.23 21.08
CA GLU A 33 -20.77 0.35 21.39
C GLU A 33 -20.14 -0.34 22.61
N ARG A 34 -19.72 0.46 23.59
CA ARG A 34 -18.95 0.04 24.75
C ARG A 34 -19.80 -0.77 25.75
N LEU A 35 -19.43 -2.04 25.97
CA LEU A 35 -20.16 -2.93 26.88
C LEU A 35 -19.25 -3.64 27.89
N THR A 36 -19.74 -3.79 29.12
CA THR A 36 -19.16 -4.70 30.13
C THR A 36 -19.56 -6.14 29.86
N LEU A 37 -18.79 -7.13 30.35
CA LEU A 37 -19.09 -8.56 30.17
C LEU A 37 -20.56 -8.95 30.53
N PRO A 38 -21.17 -8.51 31.65
CA PRO A 38 -22.56 -8.88 31.96
C PRO A 38 -23.58 -8.35 30.95
N ARG A 39 -23.37 -7.12 30.44
CA ARG A 39 -24.23 -6.52 29.42
C ARG A 39 -24.03 -7.18 28.07
N LEU A 40 -22.78 -7.49 27.72
CA LEU A 40 -22.45 -8.23 26.50
C LEU A 40 -23.12 -9.61 26.52
N LYS A 41 -23.09 -10.32 27.65
CA LYS A 41 -23.82 -11.58 27.83
C LYS A 41 -25.32 -11.43 27.59
N PHE A 42 -25.93 -10.40 28.17
CA PHE A 42 -27.35 -10.13 28.03
C PHE A 42 -27.75 -9.86 26.57
N TYR A 43 -27.04 -8.97 25.88
CA TYR A 43 -27.37 -8.61 24.49
C TYR A 43 -26.98 -9.69 23.48
N ALA A 44 -25.81 -10.32 23.65
CA ALA A 44 -25.35 -11.37 22.76
C ALA A 44 -26.10 -12.68 22.96
N ARG A 45 -26.72 -12.92 24.14
CA ARG A 45 -27.35 -14.20 24.52
C ARG A 45 -26.40 -15.39 24.32
N LEU A 46 -25.17 -15.21 24.78
CA LEU A 46 -24.11 -16.22 24.75
C LEU A 46 -23.80 -16.68 26.18
N THR A 47 -23.26 -17.89 26.30
CA THR A 47 -22.77 -18.40 27.60
C THR A 47 -21.48 -17.70 28.01
N ASP A 48 -21.17 -17.68 29.31
CA ASP A 48 -19.91 -17.08 29.79
C ASP A 48 -18.69 -17.75 29.17
N ARG A 49 -18.71 -19.07 29.01
CA ARG A 49 -17.62 -19.81 28.37
C ARG A 49 -17.38 -19.36 26.93
N GLN A 50 -18.46 -19.21 26.15
CA GLN A 50 -18.38 -18.72 24.77
C GLN A 50 -17.85 -17.29 24.71
N LEU A 51 -18.28 -16.42 25.61
CA LEU A 51 -17.83 -15.03 25.66
C LEU A 51 -16.35 -14.94 26.03
N HIS A 52 -15.89 -15.64 27.06
CA HIS A 52 -14.47 -15.58 27.44
C HIS A 52 -13.56 -16.11 26.33
N HIS A 53 -13.93 -17.23 25.70
CA HIS A 53 -13.17 -17.75 24.56
C HIS A 53 -13.18 -16.80 23.37
N GLY A 54 -14.36 -16.32 22.95
CA GLY A 54 -14.50 -15.37 21.86
C GLY A 54 -13.75 -14.07 22.12
N LEU A 55 -13.90 -13.48 23.30
CA LEU A 55 -13.18 -12.26 23.69
C LEU A 55 -11.67 -12.46 23.71
N SER A 56 -11.17 -13.58 24.26
CA SER A 56 -9.72 -13.84 24.27
C SER A 56 -9.13 -13.90 22.87
N ALA A 57 -9.79 -14.61 21.94
CA ALA A 57 -9.33 -14.72 20.57
C ALA A 57 -9.54 -13.41 19.78
N MET A 58 -10.62 -12.67 20.02
CA MET A 58 -10.80 -11.35 19.39
C MET A 58 -9.79 -10.30 19.86
N ILE A 59 -9.35 -10.37 21.13
CA ILE A 59 -8.25 -9.55 21.64
C ILE A 59 -6.93 -9.97 20.99
N GLN A 60 -6.68 -11.28 20.83
CA GLN A 60 -5.51 -11.82 20.14
C GLN A 60 -5.36 -11.24 18.71
N HIS A 61 -6.46 -11.18 17.97
CA HIS A 61 -6.52 -10.62 16.62
C HIS A 61 -6.79 -9.11 16.56
N HIS A 62 -6.78 -8.41 17.70
CA HIS A 62 -7.03 -6.96 17.79
C HIS A 62 -8.38 -6.49 17.20
N LEU A 63 -9.37 -7.38 17.12
CA LEU A 63 -10.73 -7.07 16.65
C LEU A 63 -11.56 -6.33 17.70
N ILE A 64 -11.14 -6.35 18.96
CA ILE A 64 -11.82 -5.69 20.08
C ILE A 64 -10.79 -4.96 20.92
N TYR A 65 -11.15 -3.76 21.36
CA TYR A 65 -10.45 -3.02 22.41
C TYR A 65 -11.01 -3.41 23.78
N HIS A 66 -10.16 -3.37 24.80
CA HIS A 66 -10.60 -3.47 26.19
C HIS A 66 -9.97 -2.38 27.05
N PHE A 67 -10.74 -1.90 28.03
CA PHE A 67 -10.26 -0.94 29.02
C PHE A 67 -10.90 -1.22 30.37
N THR A 68 -10.06 -1.37 31.39
CA THR A 68 -10.51 -1.52 32.77
C THR A 68 -10.44 -0.17 33.46
N SER A 69 -11.61 0.34 33.84
CA SER A 69 -11.72 1.62 34.54
C SER A 69 -11.26 1.47 35.99
N LEU A 70 -10.39 2.37 36.44
CA LEU A 70 -9.93 2.42 37.83
C LEU A 70 -11.02 2.95 38.78
N ASP A 71 -12.01 3.67 38.24
CA ASP A 71 -13.04 4.35 39.04
C ASP A 71 -14.09 3.37 39.55
N ASP A 72 -14.47 2.38 38.74
CA ASP A 72 -15.51 1.38 39.05
C ASP A 72 -15.02 -0.08 38.98
N GLY A 73 -13.77 -0.31 38.55
CA GLY A 73 -13.17 -1.64 38.45
C GLY A 73 -13.72 -2.50 37.29
N ASN A 74 -14.59 -1.95 36.44
CA ASN A 74 -15.22 -2.71 35.37
C ASN A 74 -14.36 -2.68 34.09
N THR A 75 -14.31 -3.83 33.41
CA THR A 75 -13.73 -3.94 32.07
C THR A 75 -14.80 -3.72 31.02
N TYR A 76 -14.51 -2.80 30.11
CA TYR A 76 -15.34 -2.46 28.97
C TYR A 76 -14.69 -2.95 27.69
N TYR A 77 -15.51 -3.49 26.80
CA TYR A 77 -15.14 -3.97 25.47
C TYR A 77 -15.76 -3.08 24.40
N GLU A 78 -15.01 -2.82 23.33
CA GLU A 78 -15.41 -1.98 22.20
C GLU A 78 -14.93 -2.63 20.89
N SER A 79 -15.69 -2.58 19.80
CA SER A 79 -15.26 -3.16 18.52
C SER A 79 -14.16 -2.32 17.87
N ASN A 80 -13.20 -2.98 17.22
CA ASN A 80 -12.18 -2.34 16.39
C ASN A 80 -12.48 -2.57 14.90
N PRO A 81 -13.22 -1.67 14.26
CA PRO A 81 -13.58 -1.87 12.86
C PRO A 81 -12.45 -1.70 11.86
N GLN A 82 -11.41 -0.93 12.20
CA GLN A 82 -10.27 -0.77 11.31
C GLN A 82 -9.54 -2.11 11.16
N ALA A 83 -9.30 -2.82 12.25
CA ALA A 83 -8.70 -4.16 12.21
C ALA A 83 -9.59 -5.17 11.46
N ALA A 84 -10.91 -5.10 11.65
CA ALA A 84 -11.85 -5.95 10.92
C ALA A 84 -11.80 -5.68 9.40
N TYR A 85 -11.73 -4.41 9.00
CA TYR A 85 -11.60 -4.03 7.59
C TYR A 85 -10.25 -4.46 7.00
N SER A 86 -9.16 -4.38 7.77
CA SER A 86 -7.81 -4.80 7.32
C SER A 86 -7.74 -6.26 6.87
N LEU A 87 -8.69 -7.12 7.26
CA LEU A 87 -8.80 -8.50 6.77
C LEU A 87 -8.98 -8.58 5.24
N VAL A 88 -9.63 -7.58 4.62
CA VAL A 88 -9.77 -7.50 3.16
C VAL A 88 -8.41 -7.35 2.46
N ARG A 89 -7.45 -6.71 3.13
CA ARG A 89 -6.17 -6.30 2.54
C ARG A 89 -5.06 -7.33 2.68
N SER A 90 -5.29 -8.42 3.39
CA SER A 90 -4.28 -9.46 3.66
C SER A 90 -3.56 -9.88 2.37
N GLY A 91 -4.29 -10.27 1.33
CA GLY A 91 -3.71 -10.68 0.05
C GLY A 91 -2.85 -9.61 -0.62
N LYS A 92 -3.32 -8.36 -0.69
CA LYS A 92 -2.55 -7.24 -1.29
C LYS A 92 -1.31 -6.90 -0.49
N ILE A 93 -1.41 -6.95 0.84
CA ILE A 93 -0.27 -6.70 1.73
C ILE A 93 0.79 -7.79 1.53
N LEU A 94 0.39 -9.05 1.49
CA LEU A 94 1.31 -10.17 1.27
C LEU A 94 1.98 -10.04 -0.11
N GLN A 95 1.22 -9.73 -1.16
CA GLN A 95 1.78 -9.50 -2.50
C GLN A 95 2.75 -8.31 -2.53
N LEU A 96 2.43 -7.20 -1.85
CA LEU A 96 3.33 -6.05 -1.74
C LEU A 96 4.67 -6.44 -1.08
N VAL A 97 4.60 -7.25 -0.02
CA VAL A 97 5.77 -7.69 0.75
C VAL A 97 6.57 -8.73 -0.03
N GLU A 98 5.92 -9.65 -0.72
CA GLU A 98 6.55 -10.61 -1.63
C GLU A 98 7.33 -9.89 -2.74
N ASN A 99 6.70 -8.91 -3.39
CA ASN A 99 7.34 -8.13 -4.46
C ASN A 99 8.54 -7.31 -3.97
N ARG A 100 8.55 -6.88 -2.70
CA ARG A 100 9.59 -5.98 -2.15
C ARG A 100 10.70 -6.73 -1.41
N LEU A 101 10.36 -7.76 -0.65
CA LEU A 101 11.24 -8.45 0.31
C LEU A 101 11.37 -9.97 0.04
N GLY A 102 10.63 -10.51 -0.93
CA GLY A 102 10.65 -11.91 -1.32
C GLY A 102 9.60 -12.79 -0.63
N GLU A 103 9.43 -13.99 -1.17
CA GLU A 103 8.40 -14.97 -0.76
C GLU A 103 8.49 -15.34 0.74
N TYR A 104 9.71 -15.58 1.25
CA TYR A 104 9.89 -15.93 2.67
C TYR A 104 9.47 -14.79 3.61
N ALA A 105 9.69 -13.53 3.23
CA ALA A 105 9.24 -12.39 4.03
C ALA A 105 7.71 -12.28 4.06
N ALA A 106 7.04 -12.58 2.94
CA ALA A 106 5.59 -12.66 2.88
C ALA A 106 5.07 -13.80 3.77
N GLN A 107 5.71 -14.97 3.74
CA GLN A 107 5.35 -16.12 4.59
C GLN A 107 5.51 -15.82 6.09
N VAL A 108 6.60 -15.16 6.51
CA VAL A 108 6.79 -14.72 7.89
C VAL A 108 5.69 -13.73 8.31
N LEU A 109 5.36 -12.77 7.43
CA LEU A 109 4.30 -11.81 7.72
C LEU A 109 2.90 -12.47 7.77
N GLU A 110 2.63 -13.42 6.89
CA GLU A 110 1.41 -14.24 6.88
C GLU A 110 1.24 -14.98 8.22
N ALA A 111 2.30 -15.64 8.70
CA ALA A 111 2.28 -16.30 10.00
C ALA A 111 1.94 -15.32 11.15
N ILE A 112 2.51 -14.11 11.13
CA ILE A 112 2.19 -13.07 12.13
C ILE A 112 0.73 -12.61 12.01
N MET A 113 0.20 -12.43 10.79
CA MET A 113 -1.22 -12.09 10.56
C MET A 113 -2.16 -13.17 11.10
N MET A 114 -1.86 -14.43 10.81
CA MET A 114 -2.66 -15.59 11.22
C MET A 114 -2.66 -15.80 12.74
N LEU A 115 -1.62 -15.36 13.44
CA LEU A 115 -1.55 -15.37 14.91
C LEU A 115 -2.11 -14.08 15.54
N GLY A 116 -2.30 -13.01 14.77
CA GLY A 116 -2.64 -11.66 15.23
C GLY A 116 -1.45 -10.92 15.84
N HIS A 117 -0.80 -11.52 16.84
CA HIS A 117 0.49 -11.11 17.38
C HIS A 117 1.22 -12.32 17.96
N SER A 118 2.55 -12.31 17.96
CA SER A 118 3.34 -13.45 18.44
C SER A 118 4.68 -13.02 19.02
N SER A 119 5.19 -13.78 19.99
CA SER A 119 6.58 -13.66 20.44
C SER A 119 7.52 -14.26 19.40
N ILE A 120 8.71 -13.68 19.23
CA ILE A 120 9.73 -14.22 18.32
C ILE A 120 10.08 -15.68 18.66
N ALA A 121 10.21 -16.02 19.95
CA ALA A 121 10.42 -17.39 20.41
C ALA A 121 9.37 -18.38 19.87
N HIS A 122 8.11 -17.96 19.76
CA HIS A 122 7.06 -18.82 19.22
C HIS A 122 7.17 -18.95 17.70
N LEU A 123 7.52 -17.87 16.98
CA LEU A 123 7.74 -17.93 15.53
C LEU A 123 8.87 -18.89 15.18
N GLU A 124 9.96 -18.93 15.96
CA GLU A 124 11.06 -19.90 15.82
C GLU A 124 10.58 -21.36 15.93
N THR A 125 9.47 -21.62 16.65
CA THR A 125 8.94 -22.99 16.80
C THR A 125 8.10 -23.45 15.60
N LEU A 126 7.63 -22.54 14.75
CA LEU A 126 6.68 -22.85 13.69
C LEU A 126 7.35 -23.69 12.58
N PRO A 127 6.80 -24.86 12.21
CA PRO A 127 7.39 -25.73 11.21
C PRO A 127 7.47 -25.06 9.83
N GLU A 128 6.47 -24.24 9.51
CA GLU A 128 6.37 -23.51 8.23
C GLU A 128 7.49 -22.49 8.05
N LEU A 129 8.10 -22.00 9.14
CA LEU A 129 9.16 -20.99 9.09
C LEU A 129 10.57 -21.58 9.23
N LYS A 130 10.69 -22.91 9.42
CA LYS A 130 11.97 -23.60 9.68
C LYS A 130 12.73 -24.07 8.44
N SER A 131 12.03 -24.36 7.35
CA SER A 131 12.62 -24.87 6.10
C SER A 131 12.00 -24.15 4.91
N MET A 132 12.86 -23.67 3.99
CA MET A 132 12.42 -23.02 2.76
C MET A 132 11.96 -24.11 1.78
N ARG A 133 10.65 -24.35 1.68
CA ARG A 133 10.11 -25.27 0.67
C ARG A 133 10.24 -24.62 -0.71
N GLN A 134 11.31 -24.93 -1.44
CA GLN A 134 11.37 -24.61 -2.86
C GLN A 134 10.32 -25.44 -3.60
N ARG A 135 9.35 -24.78 -4.24
CA ARG A 135 8.51 -25.43 -5.24
C ARG A 135 9.34 -25.55 -6.53
N ILE A 136 9.96 -26.70 -6.75
CA ILE A 136 10.53 -27.02 -8.06
C ILE A 136 9.35 -27.39 -8.98
N PRO A 137 9.09 -26.67 -10.08
CA PRO A 137 8.15 -27.13 -11.09
C PRO A 137 8.81 -28.29 -11.83
N ASN A 138 8.28 -29.50 -11.69
CA ASN A 138 8.74 -30.68 -12.42
C ASN A 138 8.76 -30.39 -13.93
N GLY A 139 9.96 -30.25 -14.48
CA GLY A 139 10.20 -30.19 -15.92
C GLY A 139 9.83 -31.53 -16.56
N VAL A 140 8.97 -31.46 -17.57
CA VAL A 140 8.56 -32.58 -18.41
C VAL A 140 9.80 -33.20 -19.06
N HIS A 141 10.08 -34.47 -18.77
CA HIS A 141 11.08 -35.27 -19.49
C HIS A 141 10.71 -35.32 -20.97
N HIS A 142 11.50 -34.68 -21.82
CA HIS A 142 11.51 -34.96 -23.25
C HIS A 142 12.37 -36.22 -23.45
N ASP A 143 11.71 -37.32 -23.81
CA ASP A 143 12.35 -38.56 -24.27
C ASP A 143 13.17 -38.26 -25.54
N GLU A 144 14.50 -38.24 -25.41
CA GLU A 144 15.40 -38.38 -26.55
C GLU A 144 15.95 -39.81 -26.63
N ILE A 145 15.49 -40.50 -27.67
CA ILE A 145 15.90 -41.83 -28.11
C ILE A 145 17.41 -41.84 -28.39
N LYS A 146 18.18 -42.65 -27.66
CA LYS A 146 19.55 -43.02 -28.05
C LYS A 146 19.59 -44.46 -28.57
N VAL A 147 20.14 -44.57 -29.77
CA VAL A 147 20.35 -45.77 -30.57
C VAL A 147 21.48 -46.63 -30.00
N GLU A 148 21.27 -47.94 -30.03
CA GLU A 148 22.19 -49.00 -29.61
C GLU A 148 23.52 -48.99 -30.39
N GLY A 149 24.61 -49.23 -29.67
CA GLY A 149 25.94 -49.52 -30.20
C GLY A 149 26.82 -50.12 -29.09
N GLU A 150 27.09 -51.41 -29.21
CA GLU A 150 27.85 -52.27 -28.31
C GLU A 150 29.33 -51.84 -28.17
N GLU A 151 29.91 -51.93 -26.97
CA GLU A 151 31.04 -52.83 -26.69
C GLU A 151 31.46 -52.76 -25.19
N GLU A 152 31.77 -53.94 -24.67
CA GLU A 152 32.03 -54.27 -23.27
C GLU A 152 33.36 -53.71 -22.74
N LYS A 153 33.37 -53.33 -21.45
CA LYS A 153 34.45 -53.64 -20.49
C LYS A 153 34.02 -53.35 -19.05
N GLU A 154 33.96 -54.42 -18.27
CA GLU A 154 33.81 -54.41 -16.82
C GLU A 154 35.08 -53.84 -16.15
N GLU A 155 34.91 -52.90 -15.22
CA GLU A 155 35.84 -52.71 -14.10
C GLU A 155 35.06 -52.17 -12.89
N ASP A 156 35.12 -52.95 -11.81
CA ASP A 156 34.54 -52.70 -10.48
C ASP A 156 34.91 -51.32 -9.92
N SER A 157 33.92 -50.47 -9.67
CA SER A 157 33.98 -49.54 -8.54
C SER A 157 32.58 -49.23 -8.02
N ALA A 158 32.30 -49.72 -6.82
CA ALA A 158 31.11 -49.37 -6.06
C ALA A 158 31.18 -47.88 -5.66
N ALA A 159 30.46 -47.03 -6.40
CA ALA A 159 30.09 -45.69 -5.95
C ALA A 159 28.74 -45.78 -5.21
N PRO A 160 28.58 -45.18 -4.03
CA PRO A 160 27.31 -45.22 -3.32
C PRO A 160 26.31 -44.35 -4.07
N ASN A 161 25.07 -44.83 -4.19
CA ASN A 161 23.91 -44.01 -4.56
C ASN A 161 23.93 -42.73 -3.73
N GLY A 162 24.23 -41.60 -4.38
CA GLY A 162 23.99 -40.28 -3.84
C GLY A 162 22.49 -40.05 -3.83
N ASP A 163 21.89 -40.34 -2.68
CA ASP A 163 20.63 -39.75 -2.26
C ASP A 163 20.77 -38.24 -2.48
N HIS A 164 20.03 -37.66 -3.45
CA HIS A 164 19.91 -36.22 -3.57
C HIS A 164 19.15 -35.73 -2.34
N ALA A 165 19.87 -35.55 -1.23
CA ALA A 165 19.38 -34.84 -0.07
C ALA A 165 18.94 -33.47 -0.56
N GLU A 166 17.65 -33.17 -0.43
CA GLU A 166 17.12 -31.82 -0.49
C GLU A 166 18.03 -30.93 0.36
N THR A 167 18.80 -30.04 -0.27
CA THR A 167 19.70 -29.15 0.47
C THR A 167 18.84 -28.09 1.17
N GLU A 168 18.27 -28.46 2.33
CA GLU A 168 17.52 -27.56 3.20
C GLU A 168 18.45 -26.43 3.67
N LYS A 169 18.40 -25.27 2.99
CA LYS A 169 19.09 -24.06 3.48
C LYS A 169 18.41 -23.59 4.78
N PRO A 170 19.17 -23.23 5.83
CA PRO A 170 18.60 -22.81 7.10
C PRO A 170 17.78 -21.53 6.93
N ALA A 171 16.56 -21.53 7.47
CA ALA A 171 15.66 -20.39 7.33
C ALA A 171 16.20 -19.14 8.06
N HIS A 172 16.36 -18.04 7.32
CA HIS A 172 16.90 -16.76 7.83
C HIS A 172 15.84 -15.93 8.55
N LEU A 173 15.14 -16.52 9.54
CA LEU A 173 14.01 -15.88 10.24
C LEU A 173 14.38 -14.51 10.85
N HIS A 174 15.49 -14.43 11.60
CA HIS A 174 15.86 -13.17 12.27
C HIS A 174 16.26 -12.05 11.30
N PRO A 175 17.10 -12.28 10.28
CA PRO A 175 17.33 -11.28 9.23
C PRO A 175 16.04 -10.82 8.53
N THR A 176 15.13 -11.75 8.22
CA THR A 176 13.84 -11.40 7.60
C THR A 176 12.95 -10.58 8.53
N LEU A 177 12.89 -10.90 9.83
CA LEU A 177 12.17 -10.09 10.82
C LEU A 177 12.76 -8.68 10.95
N LYS A 178 14.09 -8.54 10.91
CA LYS A 178 14.76 -7.22 10.87
C LYS A 178 14.41 -6.45 9.61
N SER A 179 14.37 -7.12 8.45
CA SER A 179 13.96 -6.49 7.19
C SER A 179 12.50 -6.01 7.24
N LEU A 180 11.57 -6.83 7.75
CA LEU A 180 10.19 -6.42 7.97
C LEU A 180 10.09 -5.23 8.95
N ALA A 181 10.91 -5.23 10.00
CA ALA A 181 10.97 -4.17 11.00
C ALA A 181 11.59 -2.87 10.46
N SER A 182 12.62 -2.94 9.61
CA SER A 182 13.31 -1.78 9.03
C SER A 182 12.42 -1.03 8.03
N HIS A 183 11.57 -1.76 7.29
CA HIS A 183 10.50 -1.17 6.47
C HIS A 183 9.31 -0.67 7.32
N GLY A 184 9.24 -1.05 8.60
CA GLY A 184 8.18 -0.68 9.53
C GLY A 184 6.89 -1.48 9.35
N TYR A 185 6.91 -2.58 8.59
CA TYR A 185 5.74 -3.44 8.33
C TYR A 185 5.35 -4.26 9.56
N ILE A 186 6.29 -4.49 10.49
CA ILE A 186 6.01 -5.05 11.82
C ILE A 186 6.47 -4.07 12.90
N HIS A 187 5.79 -4.09 14.04
CA HIS A 187 6.13 -3.28 15.20
C HIS A 187 5.95 -4.05 16.50
N ARG A 188 6.58 -3.56 17.57
CA ARG A 188 6.43 -4.11 18.92
C ARG A 188 5.00 -3.89 19.43
N LEU A 189 4.43 -4.91 20.05
CA LEU A 189 3.16 -4.80 20.75
C LEU A 189 3.31 -4.06 22.09
N ARG A 190 2.36 -3.18 22.39
CA ARG A 190 2.27 -2.39 23.62
C ARG A 190 0.87 -2.55 24.21
N GLU A 191 0.74 -2.36 25.52
CA GLU A 191 -0.56 -2.40 26.20
C GLU A 191 -1.56 -1.38 25.63
N ALA A 192 -1.06 -0.21 25.22
CA ALA A 192 -1.89 0.83 24.61
C ALA A 192 -2.57 0.38 23.31
N HIS A 193 -2.04 -0.62 22.61
CA HIS A 193 -2.66 -1.15 21.37
C HIS A 193 -3.91 -1.99 21.62
N PHE A 194 -4.19 -2.36 22.87
CA PHE A 194 -5.44 -3.01 23.25
C PHE A 194 -6.53 -2.02 23.67
N GLN A 195 -6.20 -0.73 23.79
CA GLN A 195 -7.13 0.32 24.19
C GLN A 195 -7.53 1.13 22.97
N SER A 196 -8.77 1.64 22.95
CA SER A 196 -9.22 2.48 21.84
C SER A 196 -8.43 3.80 21.84
N PRO A 197 -8.25 4.45 20.67
CA PRO A 197 -7.53 5.72 20.58
C PRO A 197 -8.11 6.79 21.52
N ASN A 198 -9.43 6.79 21.70
CA ASN A 198 -10.11 7.72 22.60
C ASN A 198 -9.81 7.40 24.08
N ASP A 199 -9.78 6.13 24.47
CA ASP A 199 -9.43 5.74 25.85
C ASP A 199 -7.95 6.08 26.15
N ASN A 200 -7.04 5.83 25.21
CA ASN A 200 -5.63 6.25 25.31
C ASN A 200 -5.52 7.77 25.51
N TRP A 201 -6.25 8.55 24.70
CA TRP A 201 -6.29 10.01 24.78
C TRP A 201 -6.84 10.52 26.12
N LEU A 202 -7.98 9.99 26.55
CA LEU A 202 -8.63 10.40 27.79
C LEU A 202 -7.78 10.04 29.01
N ASN A 203 -7.16 8.86 29.02
CA ASN A 203 -6.25 8.44 30.07
C ASN A 203 -5.01 9.34 30.13
N ALA A 204 -4.36 9.59 28.99
CA ALA A 204 -3.22 10.50 28.91
C ALA A 204 -3.57 11.92 29.36
N SER A 205 -4.70 12.47 28.88
CA SER A 205 -5.20 13.79 29.25
C SER A 205 -5.47 13.89 30.76
N ARG A 206 -6.06 12.85 31.36
CA ARG A 206 -6.32 12.78 32.80
C ARG A 206 -5.01 12.79 33.61
N ILE A 207 -4.03 11.98 33.20
CA ILE A 207 -2.71 11.92 33.86
C ILE A 207 -2.01 13.27 33.77
N VAL A 208 -1.95 13.87 32.57
CA VAL A 208 -1.29 15.16 32.35
C VAL A 208 -1.98 16.27 33.14
N ALA A 209 -3.31 16.35 33.11
CA ALA A 209 -4.09 17.31 33.89
C ALA A 209 -3.92 17.13 35.41
N SER A 210 -3.53 15.93 35.87
CA SER A 210 -3.27 15.68 37.29
C SER A 210 -1.93 16.24 37.78
N ARG A 211 -0.99 16.54 36.87
CA ARG A 211 0.37 16.99 37.20
C ARG A 211 0.36 18.39 37.83
N PRO A 212 1.22 18.64 38.84
CA PRO A 212 1.19 19.89 39.61
C PRO A 212 1.56 21.13 38.78
N ASP A 213 2.49 21.00 37.83
CA ASP A 213 2.88 22.06 36.89
C ASP A 213 1.71 22.49 36.00
N VAL A 214 0.97 21.53 35.44
CA VAL A 214 -0.18 21.77 34.56
C VAL A 214 -1.39 22.28 35.34
N LYS A 215 -1.61 21.80 36.57
CA LYS A 215 -2.69 22.29 37.44
C LYS A 215 -2.56 23.76 37.83
N GLN A 216 -1.34 24.27 37.91
CA GLN A 216 -1.06 25.67 38.26
C GLN A 216 -1.38 26.63 37.09
N MET A 217 -1.30 26.14 35.85
CA MET A 217 -1.72 26.90 34.67
C MET A 217 -3.25 27.12 34.67
N LYS A 218 -3.73 28.17 34.00
CA LYS A 218 -5.17 28.48 33.92
C LYS A 218 -5.61 28.80 32.49
N GLY A 219 -6.86 28.45 32.18
CA GLY A 219 -7.53 28.85 30.95
C GLY A 219 -6.96 28.19 29.69
N LYS A 220 -6.86 28.95 28.59
CA LYS A 220 -6.44 28.45 27.27
C LYS A 220 -5.03 27.86 27.26
N GLN A 221 -4.10 28.41 28.05
CA GLN A 221 -2.73 27.92 28.15
C GLN A 221 -2.69 26.51 28.75
N GLN A 222 -3.46 26.29 29.82
CA GLN A 222 -3.59 24.96 30.43
C GLN A 222 -4.16 23.93 29.45
N ALA A 223 -5.19 24.31 28.69
CA ALA A 223 -5.80 23.41 27.71
C ALA A 223 -4.83 23.01 26.58
N ALA A 224 -4.09 23.99 26.03
CA ALA A 224 -3.08 23.73 24.99
C ALA A 224 -1.94 22.85 25.51
N GLU A 225 -1.47 23.10 26.74
CA GLU A 225 -0.43 22.30 27.37
C GLU A 225 -0.88 20.84 27.61
N ILE A 226 -2.12 20.66 28.09
CA ILE A 226 -2.72 19.33 28.26
C ILE A 226 -2.77 18.62 26.92
N GLU A 227 -3.26 19.29 25.88
CA GLU A 227 -3.37 18.72 24.55
C GLU A 227 -2.00 18.26 24.02
N GLN A 228 -0.99 19.12 24.07
CA GLN A 228 0.34 18.78 23.56
C GLN A 228 0.99 17.64 24.36
N LYS A 229 1.06 17.76 25.69
CA LYS A 229 1.66 16.72 26.55
C LYS A 229 0.88 15.40 26.50
N ALA A 230 -0.44 15.44 26.32
CA ALA A 230 -1.24 14.23 26.13
C ALA A 230 -0.94 13.56 24.78
N LYS A 231 -0.79 14.34 23.69
CA LYS A 231 -0.37 13.80 22.38
C LYS A 231 0.99 13.11 22.48
N ASP A 232 1.96 13.75 23.11
CA ASP A 232 3.30 13.19 23.30
C ASP A 232 3.26 11.89 24.14
N MET A 233 2.47 11.88 25.21
CA MET A 233 2.31 10.69 26.06
C MET A 233 1.62 9.54 25.34
N VAL A 234 0.56 9.81 24.54
CA VAL A 234 -0.08 8.78 23.73
C VAL A 234 0.93 8.21 22.74
N LYS A 235 1.66 9.09 22.03
CA LYS A 235 2.68 8.70 21.07
C LYS A 235 3.71 7.77 21.71
N GLU A 236 4.28 8.15 22.85
CA GLU A 236 5.25 7.33 23.61
C GLU A 236 4.67 5.97 24.02
N LYS A 237 3.43 5.93 24.53
CA LYS A 237 2.77 4.67 24.94
C LYS A 237 2.44 3.74 23.77
N THR A 238 2.16 4.31 22.60
CA THR A 238 1.90 3.58 21.35
C THR A 238 3.16 3.34 20.52
N GLU A 239 4.34 3.80 20.99
CA GLU A 239 5.58 3.70 20.22
C GLU A 239 6.08 2.25 20.21
N GLY A 240 5.80 1.57 19.10
CA GLY A 240 6.23 0.21 18.81
C GLY A 240 7.35 0.11 17.78
N ASP A 241 7.91 1.24 17.33
CA ASP A 241 8.85 1.25 16.21
C ASP A 241 10.10 0.39 16.47
N LEU A 242 10.37 -0.53 15.55
CA LEU A 242 11.50 -1.46 15.57
C LEU A 242 12.56 -1.09 14.52
N SER A 243 12.32 -0.07 13.70
CA SER A 243 13.23 0.32 12.61
C SER A 243 14.50 1.01 13.12
N ARG A 244 14.50 1.49 14.37
CA ARG A 244 15.64 2.19 14.99
C ARG A 244 16.88 1.29 15.01
N GLY A 245 17.95 1.74 14.37
CA GLY A 245 19.21 1.00 14.25
C GLY A 245 19.29 0.09 13.03
N LEU A 246 18.17 -0.15 12.35
CA LEU A 246 18.09 -0.94 11.10
C LEU A 246 18.04 -0.05 9.84
N ILE A 247 17.92 1.27 10.02
CA ILE A 247 17.95 2.28 8.96
C ILE A 247 19.32 2.95 8.92
N TYR A 248 19.93 3.03 7.75
CA TYR A 248 21.17 3.74 7.46
C TYR A 248 20.93 4.77 6.34
N ASN A 249 21.39 6.02 6.53
CA ASN A 249 21.15 7.12 5.59
C ASN A 249 19.68 7.31 5.17
N GLY A 250 18.72 6.94 6.02
CA GLY A 250 17.28 7.07 5.75
C GLY A 250 16.66 5.93 4.93
N ILE A 251 17.39 4.82 4.72
CA ILE A 251 16.93 3.63 4.01
C ILE A 251 17.22 2.38 4.88
N PRO A 252 16.38 1.34 4.83
CA PRO A 252 16.71 0.04 5.41
C PRO A 252 18.06 -0.51 4.93
N ARG A 253 18.84 -1.08 5.84
CA ARG A 253 20.03 -1.88 5.47
C ARG A 253 19.61 -3.01 4.53
N GLY A 254 20.37 -3.23 3.44
CA GLY A 254 20.09 -4.26 2.45
C GLY A 254 19.00 -3.94 1.40
N ALA A 255 18.30 -2.80 1.48
CA ALA A 255 17.26 -2.44 0.50
C ALA A 255 17.79 -1.87 -0.83
N LYS A 256 19.09 -2.04 -1.14
CA LYS A 256 19.62 -1.71 -2.47
C LYS A 256 18.91 -2.64 -3.47
N ARG A 257 18.24 -2.03 -4.46
CA ARG A 257 17.34 -2.73 -5.39
C ARG A 257 17.97 -4.01 -5.96
N LYS A 258 17.19 -5.09 -5.99
CA LYS A 258 17.43 -6.25 -6.85
C LYS A 258 17.51 -5.75 -8.29
N ARG A 259 18.70 -5.83 -8.91
CA ARG A 259 18.92 -5.50 -10.32
C ARG A 259 18.16 -6.51 -11.18
N ASN A 260 16.99 -6.14 -11.67
CA ASN A 260 16.26 -6.91 -12.66
C ASN A 260 15.94 -6.01 -13.86
N HIS A 261 16.77 -6.07 -14.91
CA HIS A 261 16.25 -6.01 -16.27
C HIS A 261 17.14 -6.78 -17.23
N GLY A 262 16.61 -7.92 -17.68
CA GLY A 262 17.00 -8.49 -18.96
C GLY A 262 16.46 -7.61 -20.08
N ASN A 263 17.35 -7.19 -20.97
CA ASN A 263 17.00 -6.98 -22.36
C ASN A 263 18.19 -7.37 -23.21
N SER A 264 17.98 -8.41 -24.01
CA SER A 264 18.92 -8.95 -24.99
C SER A 264 19.35 -7.88 -25.99
N GLY A 265 20.67 -7.65 -26.09
CA GLY A 265 21.26 -6.76 -27.09
C GLY A 265 22.74 -7.07 -27.26
N SER A 266 23.03 -7.97 -28.20
CA SER A 266 24.35 -8.35 -28.67
C SER A 266 25.30 -7.15 -28.85
N SER A 267 26.47 -7.18 -28.19
CA SER A 267 27.72 -6.70 -28.78
C SER A 267 28.94 -7.27 -28.05
N ASN A 268 29.79 -7.95 -28.84
CA ASN A 268 31.01 -8.62 -28.41
C ASN A 268 32.02 -7.66 -27.74
N PRO A 269 32.76 -8.08 -26.70
CA PRO A 269 34.05 -7.50 -26.38
C PRO A 269 35.16 -8.21 -27.17
N ALA A 270 35.87 -7.45 -28.00
CA ALA A 270 37.11 -7.89 -28.65
C ALA A 270 38.25 -8.01 -27.60
N PRO A 271 39.23 -8.91 -27.83
CA PRO A 271 40.19 -9.32 -26.82
C PRO A 271 41.40 -8.40 -26.80
N ASN A 272 41.97 -8.16 -25.61
CA ASN A 272 43.36 -7.76 -25.51
C ASN A 272 44.06 -8.64 -24.49
N GLY A 273 44.90 -9.54 -25.01
CA GLY A 273 45.70 -10.45 -24.22
C GLY A 273 46.90 -9.78 -23.57
N THR A 274 47.41 -10.39 -22.50
CA THR A 274 48.78 -10.93 -22.48
C THR A 274 49.02 -11.77 -21.22
N ASN A 275 49.24 -13.07 -21.47
CA ASN A 275 50.10 -14.05 -20.79
C ASN A 275 50.20 -14.10 -19.25
N GLY A 276 49.86 -15.28 -18.70
CA GLY A 276 50.52 -15.78 -17.49
C GLY A 276 49.96 -17.01 -16.78
N VAL A 277 50.09 -18.20 -17.38
CA VAL A 277 50.34 -19.52 -16.73
C VAL A 277 49.21 -20.22 -15.93
N ASN A 278 48.83 -21.39 -16.47
CA ASN A 278 48.13 -22.58 -15.94
C ASN A 278 47.77 -22.63 -14.43
N GLY A 279 46.47 -22.76 -14.18
CA GLY A 279 45.88 -23.34 -12.97
C GLY A 279 44.49 -23.88 -13.31
N ASP A 280 44.32 -25.18 -13.15
CA ASP A 280 43.13 -26.01 -13.40
C ASP A 280 41.92 -25.51 -12.58
N HIS A 281 40.82 -25.10 -13.23
CA HIS A 281 39.57 -24.80 -12.53
C HIS A 281 38.35 -25.21 -13.37
N VAL A 282 37.54 -26.03 -12.68
CA VAL A 282 36.29 -26.67 -13.04
C VAL A 282 35.20 -25.62 -13.33
N ASP A 283 34.35 -25.97 -14.30
CA ASP A 283 33.16 -25.24 -14.72
C ASP A 283 32.23 -24.93 -13.53
N ASP A 284 32.09 -23.64 -13.22
CA ASP A 284 31.06 -23.08 -12.34
C ASP A 284 30.03 -22.37 -13.23
N GLU A 285 29.00 -23.12 -13.64
CA GLU A 285 27.83 -22.53 -14.30
C GLU A 285 26.97 -21.86 -13.22
N GLY A 286 26.90 -20.53 -13.31
CA GLY A 286 26.26 -19.68 -12.33
C GLY A 286 24.76 -19.94 -12.15
N GLU A 287 24.38 -20.23 -10.92
CA GLU A 287 23.05 -19.94 -10.40
C GLU A 287 23.15 -18.71 -9.48
N GLU A 288 22.49 -17.62 -9.88
CA GLU A 288 22.39 -16.37 -9.12
C GLU A 288 21.65 -16.59 -7.79
N ALA A 289 22.39 -17.06 -6.79
CA ALA A 289 22.01 -16.98 -5.39
C ALA A 289 22.11 -15.52 -4.95
N ASN A 290 21.16 -15.07 -4.13
CA ASN A 290 21.14 -13.73 -3.53
C ASN A 290 22.50 -13.39 -2.91
N ASP A 291 23.30 -12.60 -3.62
CA ASP A 291 24.56 -12.03 -3.15
C ASP A 291 24.25 -10.90 -2.17
N TRP A 292 23.97 -11.31 -0.93
CA TRP A 292 24.10 -10.43 0.22
C TRP A 292 25.60 -10.30 0.47
N SER A 293 26.18 -9.16 0.09
CA SER A 293 27.61 -8.90 0.22
C SER A 293 28.12 -9.20 1.64
N ASP A 294 29.01 -10.17 1.72
CA ASP A 294 29.63 -10.84 2.89
C ASP A 294 30.63 -9.94 3.68
N ASP A 295 30.42 -8.63 3.72
CA ASP A 295 31.39 -7.66 4.29
C ASP A 295 30.81 -6.70 5.35
N GLU A 296 29.57 -6.88 5.83
CA GLU A 296 29.00 -6.09 6.96
C GLU A 296 28.29 -6.95 8.06
N ASP A 297 28.74 -8.18 8.29
CA ASP A 297 28.01 -9.27 8.96
C ASP A 297 27.71 -9.14 10.46
N ASP A 298 28.27 -8.18 11.20
CA ASP A 298 28.15 -8.22 12.66
C ASP A 298 26.78 -7.79 13.20
N VAL A 299 26.01 -6.96 12.47
CA VAL A 299 24.73 -6.42 12.98
C VAL A 299 23.53 -7.26 12.56
N ASP A 300 23.52 -7.78 11.33
CA ASP A 300 22.40 -8.56 10.79
C ASP A 300 22.37 -10.00 11.33
N SER A 301 23.51 -10.52 11.78
CA SER A 301 23.64 -11.82 12.45
C SER A 301 23.13 -11.86 13.90
N ILE A 302 22.97 -10.71 14.58
CA ILE A 302 22.51 -10.68 15.98
C ILE A 302 21.01 -11.03 16.04
N PRO A 303 20.57 -12.11 16.69
CA PRO A 303 19.16 -12.45 16.76
C PRO A 303 18.36 -11.35 17.48
N MET A 304 17.13 -11.12 17.01
CA MET A 304 16.17 -10.29 17.74
C MET A 304 15.81 -10.95 19.08
N ASP A 305 15.47 -10.15 20.09
CA ASP A 305 15.06 -10.65 21.40
C ASP A 305 13.87 -11.62 21.29
N SER A 306 14.06 -12.88 21.69
CA SER A 306 13.05 -13.94 21.59
C SER A 306 11.77 -13.63 22.39
N ASN A 307 11.86 -12.80 23.45
CA ASN A 307 10.69 -12.37 24.23
C ASN A 307 9.91 -11.21 23.60
N LEU A 308 10.43 -10.63 22.51
CA LEU A 308 9.77 -9.53 21.83
C LEU A 308 8.46 -10.02 21.19
N ILE A 309 7.36 -9.37 21.52
CA ILE A 309 6.06 -9.61 20.90
C ILE A 309 5.87 -8.64 19.75
N VAL A 310 5.67 -9.18 18.55
CA VAL A 310 5.52 -8.43 17.30
C VAL A 310 4.11 -8.57 16.73
N ARG A 311 3.68 -7.56 15.99
CA ARG A 311 2.44 -7.54 15.21
C ARG A 311 2.59 -6.74 13.93
N VAL A 312 1.64 -6.91 13.01
CA VAL A 312 1.61 -6.18 11.74
C VAL A 312 1.22 -4.71 11.93
N ASN A 313 1.93 -3.84 11.21
CA ASN A 313 1.69 -2.42 11.12
C ASN A 313 0.80 -2.06 9.93
N TYR A 314 -0.51 -2.21 10.08
CA TYR A 314 -1.45 -1.88 9.01
C TYR A 314 -1.40 -0.40 8.60
N GLU A 315 -1.17 0.53 9.52
CA GLU A 315 -1.08 1.97 9.21
C GLU A 315 0.10 2.28 8.27
N LYS A 316 1.25 1.64 8.50
CA LYS A 316 2.42 1.78 7.62
C LYS A 316 2.23 1.09 6.28
N LEU A 317 1.58 -0.06 6.26
CA LEU A 317 1.26 -0.76 5.02
C LEU A 317 0.29 0.02 4.15
N ASP A 318 -0.69 0.73 4.76
CA ASP A 318 -1.56 1.65 4.03
C ASP A 318 -0.75 2.78 3.36
N VAL A 319 0.32 3.28 3.99
CA VAL A 319 1.25 4.27 3.38
C VAL A 319 1.96 3.68 2.17
N ALA A 320 2.44 2.45 2.28
CA ALA A 320 3.11 1.76 1.18
C ALA A 320 2.14 1.52 0.00
N LEU A 321 0.92 1.06 0.28
CA LEU A 321 -0.14 0.88 -0.73
C LEU A 321 -0.53 2.20 -1.41
N ARG A 322 -0.62 3.30 -0.66
CA ARG A 322 -0.86 4.65 -1.22
C ARG A 322 0.24 5.06 -2.18
N ASN A 323 1.49 4.84 -1.79
CA ASN A 323 2.63 5.18 -2.64
C ASN A 323 2.65 4.34 -3.93
N THR A 324 2.27 3.06 -3.86
CA THR A 324 2.04 2.23 -5.06
C THR A 324 0.98 2.86 -5.97
N ARG A 325 -0.14 3.35 -5.42
CA ARG A 325 -1.18 4.04 -6.21
C ARG A 325 -0.70 5.34 -6.86
N PHE A 326 0.17 6.09 -6.19
CA PHE A 326 0.80 7.26 -6.81
C PHE A 326 1.79 6.88 -7.91
N LEU A 327 2.48 5.74 -7.77
CA LEU A 327 3.39 5.22 -8.79
C LEU A 327 2.62 4.80 -10.05
N GLU A 328 1.53 4.04 -9.89
CA GLU A 328 0.64 3.63 -11.00
C GLU A 328 0.02 4.84 -11.72
N LEU A 329 -0.23 5.95 -11.01
CA LEU A 329 -0.67 7.19 -11.62
C LEU A 329 0.44 7.83 -12.47
N ALA A 330 1.70 7.73 -12.04
CA ALA A 330 2.84 8.23 -12.81
C ALA A 330 3.09 7.37 -14.06
N GLU A 331 2.95 6.05 -13.96
CA GLU A 331 3.15 5.10 -15.07
C GLU A 331 2.22 5.32 -16.26
N GLN A 332 1.04 5.93 -16.05
CA GLN A 332 0.08 6.19 -17.12
C GLN A 332 0.57 7.27 -18.11
N ASP A 333 1.21 8.34 -17.59
CA ASP A 333 1.47 9.56 -18.35
C ASP A 333 2.95 10.00 -18.35
N ALA A 334 3.81 9.40 -17.51
CA ALA A 334 5.21 9.79 -17.37
C ALA A 334 6.19 8.77 -18.00
N PRO A 335 7.37 9.20 -18.47
CA PRO A 335 8.40 8.30 -18.99
C PRO A 335 8.93 7.34 -17.92
N SER A 336 9.29 6.11 -18.32
CA SER A 336 9.78 5.04 -17.42
C SER A 336 10.93 5.51 -16.49
N ALA A 337 11.95 6.19 -17.02
CA ALA A 337 13.04 6.72 -16.20
C ALA A 337 12.57 7.74 -15.13
N SER A 338 11.55 8.55 -15.44
CA SER A 338 10.97 9.49 -14.48
C SER A 338 10.18 8.77 -13.39
N VAL A 339 9.45 7.71 -13.75
CA VAL A 339 8.72 6.85 -12.81
C VAL A 339 9.68 6.19 -11.84
N GLU A 340 10.81 5.69 -12.32
CA GLU A 340 11.82 5.04 -11.46
C GLU A 340 12.43 6.01 -10.43
N ILE A 341 12.71 7.25 -10.86
CA ILE A 341 13.17 8.34 -9.97
C ILE A 341 12.07 8.72 -8.96
N TYR A 342 10.81 8.77 -9.41
CA TYR A 342 9.67 9.05 -8.54
C TYR A 342 9.47 7.96 -7.48
N ASP A 343 9.67 6.69 -7.84
CA ASP A 343 9.66 5.57 -6.90
C ASP A 343 10.75 5.72 -5.83
N CYS A 344 11.98 6.10 -6.20
CA CYS A 344 13.04 6.39 -5.21
C CYS A 344 12.63 7.51 -4.23
N LEU A 345 12.06 8.60 -4.75
CA LEU A 345 11.53 9.69 -3.93
C LEU A 345 10.43 9.20 -2.97
N LEU A 346 9.46 8.44 -3.49
CA LEU A 346 8.34 7.91 -2.70
C LEU A 346 8.82 6.94 -1.62
N ARG A 347 9.83 6.10 -1.86
CA ARG A 347 10.41 5.19 -0.87
C ARG A 347 11.06 5.94 0.29
N ARG A 348 11.89 6.97 0.01
CA ARG A 348 12.49 7.79 1.07
C ARG A 348 11.44 8.52 1.91
N ILE A 349 10.36 8.98 1.27
CA ILE A 349 9.21 9.57 1.95
C ILE A 349 8.48 8.50 2.78
N GLU A 350 8.30 7.30 2.24
CA GLU A 350 7.63 6.17 2.90
C GLU A 350 8.28 5.91 4.24
N TYR A 351 9.60 5.71 4.30
CA TYR A 351 10.32 5.40 5.54
C TYR A 351 10.11 6.43 6.66
N GLN A 352 9.92 7.70 6.31
CA GLN A 352 9.70 8.79 7.28
C GLN A 352 8.22 9.06 7.56
N THR A 353 7.30 8.37 6.89
CA THR A 353 5.85 8.55 7.02
C THR A 353 5.23 7.36 7.78
N PRO A 354 4.69 7.56 9.00
CA PRO A 354 4.15 6.46 9.80
C PRO A 354 2.73 6.03 9.41
N ARG A 355 1.90 6.97 8.95
CA ARG A 355 0.48 6.76 8.64
C ARG A 355 0.03 7.70 7.50
N CYS A 356 -1.06 7.36 6.80
CA CYS A 356 -1.59 8.21 5.74
C CYS A 356 -2.21 9.51 6.25
N ARG A 357 -2.95 9.45 7.37
CA ARG A 357 -3.69 10.58 7.94
C ARG A 357 -3.64 10.56 9.47
N ASP A 358 -3.58 11.74 10.07
CA ASP A 358 -3.66 11.92 11.53
C ASP A 358 -5.10 12.04 12.03
N THR A 359 -6.02 12.52 11.18
CA THR A 359 -7.43 12.71 11.50
C THR A 359 -8.30 11.69 10.79
N PHE A 360 -9.37 11.24 11.47
CA PHE A 360 -10.33 10.31 10.89
C PHE A 360 -11.19 10.97 9.80
N GLU A 361 -11.65 12.19 10.05
CA GLU A 361 -12.47 12.95 9.09
C GLU A 361 -11.62 13.52 7.97
N ILE A 362 -12.08 13.34 6.74
CA ILE A 362 -11.52 13.97 5.55
C ILE A 362 -12.08 15.39 5.50
N PRO A 363 -11.26 16.45 5.58
CA PRO A 363 -11.75 17.80 5.44
C PRO A 363 -12.34 18.01 4.04
N ARG A 364 -13.36 18.86 3.94
CA ARG A 364 -14.05 19.16 2.66
C ARG A 364 -13.11 19.83 1.67
N GLU A 365 -13.39 19.63 0.38
CA GLU A 365 -12.63 20.29 -0.67
C GLU A 365 -12.63 21.82 -0.50
N GLY A 366 -11.42 22.38 -0.38
CA GLY A 366 -11.19 23.81 -0.16
C GLY A 366 -10.89 24.20 1.30
N GLU A 367 -11.15 23.33 2.28
CA GLU A 367 -10.89 23.58 3.71
C GLU A 367 -9.61 22.88 4.23
N GLU A 368 -9.01 22.02 3.41
CA GLU A 368 -7.98 21.06 3.82
C GLU A 368 -6.59 21.65 4.09
N GLY A 369 -6.32 22.86 3.60
CA GLY A 369 -4.96 23.38 3.51
C GLY A 369 -4.06 22.53 2.60
N GLU A 370 -2.79 22.91 2.47
CA GLU A 370 -1.80 22.14 1.72
C GLU A 370 -1.02 21.21 2.66
N GLN A 371 -1.17 19.89 2.46
CA GLN A 371 -0.40 18.89 3.18
C GLN A 371 0.65 18.28 2.27
N TYR A 372 1.91 18.45 2.66
CA TYR A 372 3.07 17.95 1.94
C TYR A 372 3.74 16.81 2.70
N SER A 373 4.44 15.95 1.95
CA SER A 373 5.37 14.98 2.50
C SER A 373 6.54 15.65 3.22
N VAL A 374 7.30 14.82 3.94
CA VAL A 374 8.63 15.20 4.45
C VAL A 374 9.53 15.58 3.25
N PRO A 375 10.32 16.67 3.35
CA PRO A 375 11.27 17.05 2.31
C PRO A 375 12.42 16.04 2.18
N ILE A 376 12.69 15.60 0.95
CA ILE A 376 13.84 14.77 0.61
C ILE A 376 14.85 15.59 -0.19
N GLN A 377 16.12 15.55 0.19
CA GLN A 377 17.19 16.25 -0.54
C GLN A 377 17.50 15.56 -1.86
N LEU A 378 17.85 16.34 -2.89
CA LEU A 378 18.20 15.78 -4.20
C LEU A 378 19.39 14.82 -4.13
N SER A 379 20.44 15.14 -3.35
CA SER A 379 21.62 14.30 -3.18
C SER A 379 21.28 12.87 -2.73
N SER A 380 20.38 12.78 -1.75
CA SER A 380 19.84 11.51 -1.25
C SER A 380 19.12 10.69 -2.34
N ILE A 381 18.43 11.34 -3.28
CA ILE A 381 17.76 10.65 -4.38
C ILE A 381 18.82 10.16 -5.39
N VAL A 382 19.82 11.00 -5.69
CA VAL A 382 20.90 10.66 -6.64
C VAL A 382 21.67 9.41 -6.21
N GLU A 383 21.87 9.23 -4.90
CA GLU A 383 22.53 8.05 -4.32
C GLU A 383 21.72 6.75 -4.51
N ASP A 384 20.39 6.84 -4.61
CA ASP A 384 19.50 5.66 -4.63
C ASP A 384 19.12 5.20 -6.05
N VAL A 385 19.13 6.12 -7.02
CA VAL A 385 18.75 5.82 -8.41
C VAL A 385 19.84 4.96 -9.04
N ASP A 386 19.45 3.85 -9.69
CA ASP A 386 20.37 2.91 -10.34
C ASP A 386 21.39 3.64 -11.23
N PRO A 387 22.70 3.54 -10.94
CA PRO A 387 23.75 4.18 -11.74
C PRO A 387 23.68 3.91 -13.25
N HIS A 388 23.10 2.78 -13.66
CA HIS A 388 22.96 2.39 -15.07
C HIS A 388 21.64 2.83 -15.72
N LEU A 389 20.75 3.49 -14.98
CA LEU A 389 19.53 4.04 -15.55
C LEU A 389 19.86 5.11 -16.59
N ASP A 390 19.37 4.91 -17.83
CA ASP A 390 19.48 5.89 -18.91
C ASP A 390 18.53 7.07 -18.67
N LEU A 391 19.13 8.22 -18.34
CA LEU A 391 18.43 9.48 -18.09
C LEU A 391 18.37 10.36 -19.36
N ALA A 392 19.26 10.14 -20.32
CA ALA A 392 19.46 11.03 -21.46
C ALA A 392 18.42 10.79 -22.56
N GLY A 393 17.98 9.53 -22.75
CA GLY A 393 17.03 9.16 -23.80
C GLY A 393 15.59 9.67 -23.60
N CYS A 394 15.22 10.04 -22.37
CA CYS A 394 13.82 10.32 -22.00
C CYS A 394 13.45 11.81 -21.93
N ILE A 395 14.44 12.71 -21.93
CA ILE A 395 14.20 14.15 -21.85
C ILE A 395 14.78 14.85 -23.08
N GLY A 396 13.89 15.40 -23.91
CA GLY A 396 14.32 16.30 -24.99
C GLY A 396 15.12 17.48 -24.44
N PRO A 397 15.99 18.12 -25.24
CA PRO A 397 16.83 19.22 -24.77
C PRO A 397 15.95 20.39 -24.29
N MET A 398 15.73 20.48 -22.98
CA MET A 398 15.18 21.68 -22.36
C MET A 398 16.35 22.65 -22.24
N GLU A 399 16.39 23.67 -23.09
CA GLU A 399 17.35 24.75 -22.91
C GLU A 399 17.18 25.29 -21.48
N PRO A 400 18.28 25.42 -20.71
CA PRO A 400 18.19 25.96 -19.36
C PRO A 400 17.55 27.34 -19.48
N SER A 401 16.45 27.55 -18.77
CA SER A 401 15.78 28.85 -18.70
C SER A 401 16.81 29.87 -18.22
N THR A 402 17.39 30.61 -19.16
CA THR A 402 18.36 31.64 -18.85
C THR A 402 17.61 32.69 -18.05
N VAL A 403 18.08 32.89 -16.82
CA VAL A 403 17.68 34.02 -15.99
C VAL A 403 17.94 35.27 -16.83
N LEU A 404 16.88 35.99 -17.22
CA LEU A 404 16.95 37.21 -18.02
C LEU A 404 17.73 38.30 -17.25
N ASN A 405 19.05 38.24 -17.30
CA ASN A 405 19.92 39.34 -16.88
C ASN A 405 19.83 40.43 -17.95
N ARG A 406 18.90 41.36 -17.74
CA ARG A 406 18.90 42.66 -18.40
C ARG A 406 20.18 43.42 -18.04
N ARG A 407 21.16 43.42 -18.94
CA ARG A 407 21.95 44.62 -19.23
C ARG A 407 22.74 44.42 -20.51
N GLY A 408 22.34 45.16 -21.55
CA GLY A 408 23.08 45.22 -22.80
C GLY A 408 24.47 45.80 -22.61
N LYS A 409 25.40 45.26 -23.40
CA LYS A 409 26.50 45.96 -24.08
C LYS A 409 27.15 44.95 -25.02
N ARG A 410 27.18 45.29 -26.31
CA ARG A 410 28.00 44.60 -27.33
C ARG A 410 29.48 44.89 -27.07
N PRO A 411 30.37 43.92 -27.33
CA PRO A 411 31.72 44.20 -27.84
C PRO A 411 31.83 43.56 -29.24
N LEU A 412 31.94 44.35 -30.32
CA LEU A 412 33.18 44.86 -30.93
C LEU A 412 34.14 43.74 -31.34
N ASP A 413 34.11 43.46 -32.64
CA ASP A 413 35.03 42.61 -33.40
C ASP A 413 36.46 43.14 -33.30
N ASP A 414 37.43 42.26 -33.02
CA ASP A 414 38.85 42.51 -33.29
C ASP A 414 39.49 41.24 -33.83
N ASP A 415 39.92 41.32 -35.09
CA ASP A 415 40.66 40.31 -35.84
C ASP A 415 42.09 40.19 -35.28
N THR A 416 42.49 39.01 -34.79
CA THR A 416 43.90 38.59 -34.89
C THR A 416 44.07 37.08 -35.00
N ASN A 417 44.79 36.69 -36.05
CA ASN A 417 45.21 35.35 -36.43
C ASN A 417 46.39 34.87 -35.55
N GLY A 418 46.36 33.64 -35.02
CA GLY A 418 47.43 33.10 -34.17
C GLY A 418 47.36 31.59 -33.88
N VAL A 419 47.68 30.80 -34.91
CA VAL A 419 48.28 29.45 -34.98
C VAL A 419 48.58 28.65 -33.68
N ASN A 420 48.08 27.39 -33.70
CA ASN A 420 48.50 26.12 -33.06
C ASN A 420 48.62 26.00 -31.53
N GLY A 421 47.80 25.09 -30.97
CA GLY A 421 48.03 24.43 -29.69
C GLY A 421 46.93 23.42 -29.36
N ASP A 422 47.25 22.13 -29.53
CA ASP A 422 46.60 20.91 -29.05
C ASP A 422 45.06 20.80 -29.07
N GLU A 423 44.59 19.98 -30.01
CA GLU A 423 43.34 19.23 -29.91
C GLU A 423 43.42 18.28 -28.70
N HIS A 424 43.07 18.80 -27.52
CA HIS A 424 42.34 17.98 -26.58
C HIS A 424 40.89 17.98 -27.07
N GLU A 425 40.46 16.84 -27.61
CA GLU A 425 39.04 16.50 -27.68
C GLU A 425 38.49 16.59 -26.25
N ASP A 426 37.94 17.76 -25.90
CA ASP A 426 37.03 17.88 -24.76
C ASP A 426 35.84 16.97 -25.09
N GLU A 427 35.87 15.75 -24.52
CA GLU A 427 34.66 14.95 -24.36
C GLU A 427 33.54 15.89 -23.87
N PRO A 428 32.34 15.86 -24.47
CA PRO A 428 31.28 16.74 -24.04
C PRO A 428 30.96 16.38 -22.60
N SER A 429 31.38 17.24 -21.67
CA SER A 429 31.09 17.17 -20.23
C SER A 429 29.65 16.70 -20.04
N GLY A 430 29.47 15.39 -19.77
CA GLY A 430 28.16 14.81 -19.54
C GLY A 430 27.46 15.63 -18.47
N LYS A 431 26.20 15.99 -18.72
CA LYS A 431 25.41 16.75 -17.73
C LYS A 431 25.48 15.99 -16.41
N SER A 432 25.73 16.71 -15.31
CA SER A 432 25.82 16.08 -14.00
C SER A 432 24.56 15.25 -13.76
N ARG A 433 24.70 13.96 -13.38
CA ARG A 433 23.56 13.07 -13.10
C ARG A 433 22.53 13.68 -12.15
N ALA A 434 22.99 14.49 -11.19
CA ALA A 434 22.12 15.24 -10.28
C ALA A 434 21.24 16.25 -11.02
N TYR A 435 21.78 16.92 -12.04
CA TYR A 435 21.03 17.83 -12.90
C TYR A 435 19.97 17.09 -13.72
N GLU A 436 20.31 15.92 -14.27
CA GLU A 436 19.35 15.10 -15.04
C GLU A 436 18.20 14.60 -14.16
N ILE A 437 18.51 14.10 -12.96
CA ILE A 437 17.50 13.68 -11.97
C ILE A 437 16.61 14.86 -11.54
N ASP A 438 17.20 16.04 -11.30
CA ASP A 438 16.44 17.27 -11.00
C ASP A 438 15.51 17.67 -12.16
N GLN A 439 15.95 17.45 -13.40
CA GLN A 439 15.16 17.72 -14.60
C GLN A 439 13.97 16.76 -14.72
N HIS A 440 14.17 15.45 -14.50
CA HIS A 440 13.08 14.47 -14.44
C HIS A 440 12.04 14.82 -13.37
N LEU A 441 12.49 15.13 -12.16
CA LEU A 441 11.60 15.55 -11.07
C LEU A 441 10.87 16.86 -11.41
N SER A 442 11.50 17.77 -12.15
CA SER A 442 10.87 19.01 -12.61
C SER A 442 9.77 18.77 -13.63
N ILE A 443 9.90 17.78 -14.52
CA ILE A 443 8.84 17.37 -15.45
C ILE A 443 7.65 16.81 -14.67
N LEU A 444 7.91 15.95 -13.68
CA LEU A 444 6.86 15.39 -12.82
C LEU A 444 6.11 16.47 -12.01
N SER A 445 6.76 17.62 -11.75
CA SER A 445 6.15 18.74 -11.04
C SER A 445 5.24 19.59 -11.92
N GLN A 446 5.31 19.48 -13.25
CA GLN A 446 4.55 20.32 -14.17
C GLN A 446 3.13 19.75 -14.43
N PRO A 447 2.15 20.60 -14.76
CA PRO A 447 0.86 20.14 -15.27
C PRO A 447 1.05 19.34 -16.58
N PRO A 448 0.27 18.27 -16.82
CA PRO A 448 -0.87 17.79 -16.04
C PRO A 448 -0.53 16.82 -14.89
N LEU A 449 0.75 16.47 -14.70
CA LEU A 449 1.19 15.45 -13.73
C LEU A 449 1.04 15.95 -12.29
N ASN A 450 1.71 17.06 -11.94
CA ASN A 450 1.71 17.64 -10.59
C ASN A 450 2.03 16.63 -9.47
N LEU A 451 2.96 15.70 -9.72
CA LEU A 451 3.31 14.59 -8.81
C LEU A 451 4.32 15.01 -7.74
N THR A 452 5.20 15.94 -8.06
CA THR A 452 6.27 16.42 -7.18
C THR A 452 6.20 17.93 -7.00
N THR A 453 6.87 18.45 -5.98
CA THR A 453 7.03 19.88 -5.75
C THR A 453 8.46 20.18 -5.32
N LYS A 454 9.10 21.13 -6.01
CA LYS A 454 10.46 21.57 -5.72
C LYS A 454 10.47 22.69 -4.69
N HIS A 455 11.33 22.56 -3.69
CA HIS A 455 11.61 23.58 -2.69
C HIS A 455 13.11 23.73 -2.50
N VAL A 456 13.56 24.92 -2.11
CA VAL A 456 14.94 25.16 -1.70
C VAL A 456 14.96 25.37 -0.20
N ILE A 457 15.54 24.43 0.54
CA ILE A 457 15.66 24.50 2.00
C ILE A 457 17.15 24.64 2.32
N SER A 458 17.53 25.72 3.01
CA SER A 458 18.92 26.02 3.36
C SER A 458 19.88 26.03 2.14
N GLY A 459 19.39 26.49 0.99
CA GLY A 459 20.18 26.55 -0.26
C GLY A 459 20.31 25.22 -1.00
N LEU A 460 19.76 24.13 -0.47
CA LEU A 460 19.78 22.81 -1.09
C LEU A 460 18.46 22.51 -1.81
N PRO A 461 18.49 21.91 -3.02
CA PRO A 461 17.29 21.46 -3.70
C PRO A 461 16.65 20.28 -2.96
N THR A 462 15.38 20.45 -2.61
CA THR A 462 14.58 19.47 -1.88
C THR A 462 13.26 19.22 -2.59
N TRP A 463 12.80 17.98 -2.56
CA TRP A 463 11.59 17.54 -3.24
C TRP A 463 10.56 17.04 -2.23
N ARG A 464 9.30 17.35 -2.50
CA ARG A 464 8.13 16.94 -1.71
C ARG A 464 7.04 16.42 -2.62
N VAL A 465 6.09 15.71 -2.02
CA VAL A 465 4.86 15.23 -2.66
C VAL A 465 3.67 15.86 -1.96
N ALA A 466 2.76 16.46 -2.73
CA ALA A 466 1.54 17.07 -2.20
C ALA A 466 0.45 16.00 -2.00
N PHE A 467 0.56 15.21 -0.93
CA PHE A 467 -0.32 14.06 -0.68
C PHE A 467 -1.80 14.40 -0.78
N ARG A 468 -2.24 15.50 -0.18
CA ARG A 468 -3.66 15.85 -0.22
C ARG A 468 -4.14 16.22 -1.62
N GLY A 469 -3.29 16.89 -2.40
CA GLY A 469 -3.56 17.24 -3.79
C GLY A 469 -3.63 16.01 -4.69
N LEU A 470 -2.72 15.06 -4.50
CA LEU A 470 -2.72 13.79 -5.25
C LEU A 470 -3.87 12.87 -4.87
N ALA A 471 -4.19 12.73 -3.58
CA ALA A 471 -5.37 11.99 -3.12
C ALA A 471 -6.65 12.61 -3.73
N ARG A 472 -6.75 13.94 -3.76
CA ARG A 472 -7.86 14.64 -4.44
C ARG A 472 -7.90 14.34 -5.94
N LYS A 473 -6.74 14.36 -6.61
CA LYS A 473 -6.63 14.03 -8.05
C LYS A 473 -7.10 12.60 -8.32
N LEU A 474 -6.62 11.61 -7.56
CA LEU A 474 -7.05 10.22 -7.66
C LEU A 474 -8.56 10.08 -7.45
N ARG A 475 -9.09 10.73 -6.42
CA ARG A 475 -10.52 10.74 -6.13
C ARG A 475 -11.34 11.26 -7.31
N HIS A 476 -10.97 12.41 -7.89
CA HIS A 476 -11.68 12.92 -9.07
C HIS A 476 -11.56 11.98 -10.27
N LEU A 477 -10.39 11.40 -10.54
CA LEU A 477 -10.21 10.45 -11.65
C LEU A 477 -11.13 9.22 -11.48
N GLU A 478 -11.24 8.68 -10.28
CA GLU A 478 -12.13 7.55 -10.01
C GLU A 478 -13.62 7.92 -10.15
N LEU A 479 -14.02 9.11 -9.69
CA LEU A 479 -15.38 9.60 -9.89
C LEU A 479 -15.69 9.81 -11.38
N GLU A 480 -14.76 10.42 -12.12
CA GLU A 480 -14.89 10.66 -13.56
C GLU A 480 -15.01 9.34 -14.34
N ARG A 481 -14.14 8.36 -14.07
CA ARG A 481 -14.20 7.01 -14.65
C ARG A 481 -15.55 6.34 -14.39
N MET A 482 -16.06 6.45 -13.17
CA MET A 482 -17.38 5.90 -12.82
C MET A 482 -18.51 6.58 -13.59
N ILE A 483 -18.49 7.90 -13.68
CA ILE A 483 -19.53 8.69 -14.37
C ILE A 483 -19.50 8.39 -15.86
N GLU A 484 -18.31 8.34 -16.47
CA GLU A 484 -18.13 7.98 -17.87
C GLU A 484 -18.64 6.58 -18.16
N SER A 485 -18.28 5.60 -17.33
CA SER A 485 -18.73 4.21 -17.50
C SER A 485 -20.25 4.04 -17.38
N ARG A 486 -20.90 4.77 -16.46
CA ARG A 486 -22.34 4.64 -16.19
C ARG A 486 -23.24 5.51 -17.08
N TYR A 487 -22.78 6.71 -17.43
CA TYR A 487 -23.62 7.74 -18.06
C TYR A 487 -23.04 8.30 -19.36
N GLY A 488 -21.82 7.91 -19.74
CA GLY A 488 -21.17 8.30 -20.98
C GLY A 488 -20.39 9.63 -20.91
N ASP A 489 -19.79 9.98 -22.04
CA ASP A 489 -18.92 11.15 -22.24
C ASP A 489 -19.65 12.50 -22.04
N VAL A 490 -20.94 12.55 -22.39
CA VAL A 490 -21.79 13.73 -22.20
C VAL A 490 -21.92 14.06 -20.72
N ALA A 491 -22.15 13.04 -19.88
CA ALA A 491 -22.25 13.20 -18.43
C ALA A 491 -20.93 13.65 -17.81
N LEU A 492 -19.82 13.01 -18.21
CA LEU A 492 -18.48 13.38 -17.78
C LEU A 492 -18.17 14.86 -18.09
N ARG A 493 -18.50 15.30 -19.30
CA ARG A 493 -18.33 16.70 -19.72
C ARG A 493 -19.17 17.67 -18.89
N VAL A 494 -20.44 17.35 -18.62
CA VAL A 494 -21.31 18.18 -17.77
C VAL A 494 -20.74 18.29 -16.35
N VAL A 495 -20.28 17.18 -15.77
CA VAL A 495 -19.69 17.17 -14.42
C VAL A 495 -18.39 17.98 -14.37
N ARG A 496 -17.50 17.86 -15.36
CA ARG A 496 -16.29 18.70 -15.46
C ARG A 496 -16.61 20.20 -15.53
N VAL A 497 -17.67 20.57 -16.26
CA VAL A 497 -18.13 21.97 -16.30
C VAL A 497 -18.66 22.42 -14.94
N LEU A 498 -19.51 21.63 -14.29
CA LEU A 498 -20.06 21.95 -12.97
C LEU A 498 -18.96 22.01 -11.89
N HIS A 499 -17.98 21.11 -11.95
CA HIS A 499 -16.84 21.12 -11.03
C HIS A 499 -15.99 22.38 -11.19
N SER A 500 -15.68 22.78 -12.44
CA SER A 500 -14.83 23.95 -12.70
C SER A 500 -15.51 25.31 -12.52
N LYS A 501 -16.83 25.39 -12.73
CA LYS A 501 -17.59 26.65 -12.69
C LYS A 501 -18.49 26.80 -11.47
N GLY A 502 -18.69 25.73 -10.72
CA GLY A 502 -19.62 25.67 -9.60
C GLY A 502 -21.07 25.59 -10.05
N LYS A 503 -21.95 26.28 -9.33
CA LYS A 503 -23.41 26.19 -9.52
C LYS A 503 -23.85 26.96 -10.75
N LEU A 504 -24.55 26.30 -11.67
CA LEU A 504 -24.95 26.88 -12.96
C LEU A 504 -26.45 26.68 -13.23
N ASP A 505 -27.08 27.67 -13.83
CA ASP A 505 -28.41 27.50 -14.42
C ASP A 505 -28.30 26.67 -15.71
N GLU A 506 -29.42 26.04 -16.09
CA GLU A 506 -29.46 25.12 -17.23
C GLU A 506 -29.04 25.78 -18.55
N LYS A 507 -29.43 27.05 -18.76
CA LYS A 507 -29.08 27.80 -19.97
C LYS A 507 -27.57 28.01 -20.05
N ARG A 508 -26.94 28.47 -18.96
CA ARG A 508 -25.49 28.67 -18.93
C ARG A 508 -24.71 27.37 -19.06
N LEU A 509 -25.20 26.31 -18.43
CA LEU A 509 -24.61 24.98 -18.54
C LEU A 509 -24.66 24.46 -19.97
N GLN A 510 -25.76 24.72 -20.69
CA GLN A 510 -25.95 24.38 -22.10
C GLN A 510 -24.97 25.14 -23.02
N GLU A 511 -24.79 26.44 -22.80
CA GLU A 511 -23.84 27.27 -23.54
C GLU A 511 -22.39 26.80 -23.37
N ILE A 512 -21.98 26.42 -22.15
CA ILE A 512 -20.59 26.01 -21.87
C ILE A 512 -20.31 24.57 -22.33
N SER A 513 -21.28 23.67 -22.15
CA SER A 513 -21.11 22.25 -22.53
C SER A 513 -21.27 21.98 -24.04
N LEU A 514 -21.79 22.96 -24.79
CA LEU A 514 -22.08 22.87 -26.22
C LEU A 514 -23.01 21.69 -26.55
N LEU A 515 -24.01 21.45 -25.70
CA LEU A 515 -24.98 20.36 -25.84
C LEU A 515 -26.34 20.89 -26.33
N PRO A 516 -27.14 20.07 -27.03
CA PRO A 516 -28.56 20.35 -27.21
C PRO A 516 -29.31 20.33 -25.86
N PHE A 517 -30.29 21.21 -25.67
CA PHE A 517 -31.09 21.26 -24.44
C PHE A 517 -31.75 19.92 -24.07
N LYS A 518 -32.22 19.19 -25.08
CA LYS A 518 -32.87 17.88 -24.88
C LYS A 518 -31.90 16.89 -24.23
N ASP A 519 -30.70 16.78 -24.79
CA ASP A 519 -29.70 15.82 -24.34
C ASP A 519 -29.17 16.21 -22.96
N LEU A 520 -28.89 17.51 -22.74
CA LEU A 520 -28.49 18.02 -21.42
C LEU A 520 -29.51 17.68 -20.33
N ARG A 521 -30.80 17.92 -20.57
CA ARG A 521 -31.87 17.59 -19.60
C ARG A 521 -31.95 16.10 -19.30
N GLN A 522 -31.87 15.27 -20.34
CA GLN A 522 -31.91 13.82 -20.18
C GLN A 522 -30.71 13.32 -19.36
N THR A 523 -29.51 13.83 -19.64
CA THR A 523 -28.30 13.49 -18.90
C THR A 523 -28.38 13.98 -17.44
N LEU A 524 -28.81 15.22 -17.20
CA LEU A 524 -28.98 15.77 -15.84
C LEU A 524 -30.01 14.98 -15.03
N ALA A 525 -31.15 14.62 -15.61
CA ALA A 525 -32.16 13.81 -14.94
C ALA A 525 -31.63 12.41 -14.56
N SER A 526 -30.86 11.79 -15.46
CA SER A 526 -30.23 10.49 -15.20
C SER A 526 -29.18 10.57 -14.08
N MET A 527 -28.29 11.57 -14.15
CA MET A 527 -27.27 11.81 -13.11
C MET A 527 -27.87 12.21 -11.76
N GLN A 528 -28.98 12.98 -11.76
CA GLN A 528 -29.70 13.34 -10.54
C GLN A 528 -30.32 12.11 -9.87
N THR A 529 -30.93 11.23 -10.66
CA THR A 529 -31.47 9.96 -10.15
C THR A 529 -30.37 9.07 -9.56
N GLY A 530 -29.17 9.12 -10.13
CA GLY A 530 -27.98 8.45 -9.59
C GLY A 530 -27.30 9.16 -8.41
N GLY A 531 -27.76 10.35 -8.00
CA GLY A 531 -27.15 11.11 -6.90
C GLY A 531 -25.84 11.83 -7.24
N PHE A 532 -25.47 11.93 -8.52
CA PHE A 532 -24.23 12.60 -8.94
C PHE A 532 -24.36 14.12 -9.02
N VAL A 533 -25.53 14.63 -9.40
CA VAL A 533 -25.80 16.08 -9.47
C VAL A 533 -27.07 16.41 -8.73
N ASP A 534 -27.15 17.64 -8.22
CA ASP A 534 -28.31 18.14 -7.50
C ASP A 534 -28.84 19.44 -8.10
N LEU A 535 -30.10 19.72 -7.77
CA LEU A 535 -30.77 20.97 -8.10
C LEU A 535 -30.96 21.82 -6.84
N GLN A 536 -30.38 23.01 -6.83
CA GLN A 536 -30.61 24.00 -5.79
C GLN A 536 -31.66 25.01 -6.23
N GLU A 537 -32.70 25.14 -5.41
CA GLU A 537 -33.74 26.16 -5.56
C GLU A 537 -33.33 27.46 -4.86
N VAL A 538 -33.33 28.56 -5.60
CA VAL A 538 -33.09 29.92 -5.08
C VAL A 538 -34.35 30.75 -5.33
N PRO A 539 -35.28 30.83 -4.36
CA PRO A 539 -36.53 31.57 -4.52
C PRO A 539 -36.28 33.07 -4.50
N ARG A 540 -36.83 33.81 -5.48
CA ARG A 540 -36.75 35.29 -5.50
C ARG A 540 -37.75 35.95 -4.53
N ASP A 541 -38.85 35.26 -4.24
CA ASP A 541 -39.91 35.72 -3.35
C ASP A 541 -40.10 34.74 -2.17
N ALA A 542 -40.61 35.24 -1.04
CA ALA A 542 -40.83 34.45 0.17
C ALA A 542 -41.81 33.27 -0.02
N GLN A 543 -42.72 33.38 -0.99
CA GLN A 543 -43.71 32.36 -1.33
C GLN A 543 -43.13 31.17 -2.11
N ARG A 544 -41.83 31.20 -2.48
CA ARG A 544 -41.10 30.13 -3.18
C ARG A 544 -41.82 29.56 -4.41
N GLN A 545 -42.52 30.41 -5.14
CA GLN A 545 -43.27 30.02 -6.33
C GLN A 545 -42.31 29.55 -7.45
N PRO A 546 -42.52 28.38 -8.09
CA PRO A 546 -41.61 27.84 -9.11
C PRO A 546 -41.29 28.82 -10.25
N SER A 547 -42.27 29.63 -10.68
CA SER A 547 -42.10 30.63 -11.73
C SER A 547 -41.16 31.79 -11.37
N LYS A 548 -40.90 31.99 -10.07
CA LYS A 548 -40.00 33.01 -9.52
C LYS A 548 -38.80 32.38 -8.79
N THR A 549 -38.55 31.10 -8.97
CA THR A 549 -37.42 30.39 -8.38
C THR A 549 -36.37 30.15 -9.46
N ILE A 550 -35.10 30.42 -9.13
CA ILE A 550 -33.97 30.08 -9.97
C ILE A 550 -33.52 28.67 -9.57
N TYR A 551 -33.26 27.83 -10.57
CA TYR A 551 -32.79 26.48 -10.38
C TYR A 551 -31.33 26.38 -10.82
N LEU A 552 -30.44 26.00 -9.90
CA LEU A 552 -29.01 25.88 -10.15
C LEU A 552 -28.58 24.44 -9.99
N TRP A 553 -28.01 23.86 -11.04
CA TRP A 553 -27.37 22.56 -11.00
C TRP A 553 -26.00 22.66 -10.35
N TYR A 554 -25.64 21.69 -9.53
CA TYR A 554 -24.31 21.60 -8.94
C TYR A 554 -23.85 20.16 -8.74
N TYR A 555 -22.54 20.00 -8.66
CA TYR A 555 -21.84 18.76 -8.39
C TYR A 555 -21.06 18.94 -7.07
N ASP A 556 -21.31 18.08 -6.08
CA ASP A 556 -20.61 18.06 -4.79
C ASP A 556 -19.79 16.76 -4.72
N PRO A 557 -18.46 16.81 -4.97
CA PRO A 557 -17.62 15.62 -5.01
C PRO A 557 -17.57 14.90 -3.66
N ASP A 558 -17.56 15.60 -2.52
CA ASP A 558 -17.47 14.98 -1.20
C ASP A 558 -18.74 14.18 -0.87
N ARG A 559 -19.91 14.72 -1.21
CA ARG A 559 -21.19 14.01 -1.06
C ARG A 559 -21.25 12.79 -1.98
N VAL A 560 -20.86 12.94 -3.24
CA VAL A 560 -20.86 11.85 -4.22
C VAL A 560 -19.89 10.75 -3.79
N CYS A 561 -18.69 11.09 -3.32
CA CYS A 561 -17.75 10.14 -2.72
C CYS A 561 -18.33 9.38 -1.55
N SER A 562 -19.01 10.07 -0.63
CA SER A 562 -19.63 9.41 0.52
C SER A 562 -20.70 8.41 0.08
N SER A 563 -21.54 8.77 -0.90
CA SER A 563 -22.55 7.86 -1.45
C SER A 563 -21.93 6.66 -2.15
N ILE A 564 -20.90 6.88 -2.96
CA ILE A 564 -20.21 5.81 -3.70
C ILE A 564 -19.49 4.88 -2.73
N LEU A 565 -18.89 5.40 -1.66
CA LEU A 565 -18.23 4.59 -0.65
C LEU A 565 -19.20 3.60 0.01
N GLU A 566 -20.44 4.02 0.31
CA GLU A 566 -21.49 3.12 0.79
C GLU A 566 -21.85 2.03 -0.23
N ASP A 567 -22.03 2.43 -1.49
CA ASP A 567 -22.34 1.49 -2.57
C ASP A 567 -21.20 0.49 -2.78
N THR A 568 -19.95 0.92 -2.63
CA THR A 568 -18.76 0.07 -2.68
C THR A 568 -18.76 -0.95 -1.54
N TYR A 569 -19.01 -0.54 -0.29
CA TYR A 569 -19.13 -1.49 0.83
C TYR A 569 -20.26 -2.49 0.64
N LYS A 570 -21.38 -2.04 0.10
CA LYS A 570 -22.52 -2.89 -0.23
C LYS A 570 -22.19 -3.88 -1.35
N ALA A 571 -21.45 -3.45 -2.37
CA ALA A 571 -20.98 -4.32 -3.46
C ALA A 571 -20.02 -5.38 -2.92
N MET A 572 -19.04 -5.00 -2.09
CA MET A 572 -18.11 -5.93 -1.43
C MET A 572 -18.88 -6.96 -0.59
N SER A 573 -19.83 -6.50 0.24
CA SER A 573 -20.66 -7.38 1.08
C SER A 573 -21.43 -8.40 0.25
N ARG A 574 -22.01 -7.98 -0.88
CA ARG A 574 -22.72 -8.86 -1.82
C ARG A 574 -21.80 -9.88 -2.48
N CYS A 575 -20.57 -9.50 -2.83
CA CYS A 575 -19.59 -10.44 -3.37
C CYS A 575 -19.23 -11.51 -2.33
N LEU A 576 -18.95 -11.12 -1.08
CA LEU A 576 -18.65 -12.08 0.00
C LEU A 576 -19.83 -13.00 0.31
N GLN A 577 -21.05 -12.44 0.39
CA GLN A 577 -22.27 -13.24 0.56
C GLN A 577 -22.47 -14.21 -0.62
N ARG A 578 -22.13 -13.80 -1.84
CA ARG A 578 -22.21 -14.67 -3.01
C ARG A 578 -21.19 -15.80 -2.94
N ILE A 579 -19.95 -15.52 -2.55
CA ILE A 579 -18.92 -16.55 -2.33
C ILE A 579 -19.42 -17.56 -1.30
N LYS A 580 -19.90 -17.10 -0.15
CA LYS A 580 -20.45 -17.96 0.92
C LYS A 580 -21.61 -18.83 0.42
N PHE A 581 -22.55 -18.24 -0.34
CA PHE A 581 -23.68 -18.97 -0.91
C PHE A 581 -23.21 -20.05 -1.89
N GLU A 582 -22.32 -19.71 -2.81
CA GLU A 582 -21.76 -20.65 -3.77
C GLU A 582 -21.00 -21.78 -3.04
N ARG A 583 -20.24 -21.48 -1.97
CA ARG A 583 -19.47 -22.46 -1.19
C ARG A 583 -20.39 -23.42 -0.47
N SER A 584 -21.51 -22.91 0.06
CA SER A 584 -22.54 -23.73 0.70
C SER A 584 -23.29 -24.64 -0.28
N ARG A 585 -23.44 -24.24 -1.55
CA ARG A 585 -24.11 -25.04 -2.58
C ARG A 585 -23.26 -26.24 -3.00
N GLU A 586 -21.95 -26.06 -3.09
CA GLU A 586 -20.99 -27.11 -3.50
C GLU A 586 -20.27 -27.77 -2.31
N ARG A 587 -20.81 -27.60 -1.08
CA ARG A 587 -20.11 -28.00 0.16
C ARG A 587 -19.61 -29.45 0.12
N ASP A 588 -20.46 -30.40 -0.22
CA ASP A 588 -20.11 -31.82 -0.18
C ASP A 588 -19.01 -32.18 -1.21
N PHE A 589 -18.97 -31.46 -2.33
CA PHE A 589 -17.90 -31.59 -3.33
C PHE A 589 -16.59 -30.97 -2.84
N LEU A 590 -16.64 -29.77 -2.25
CA LEU A 590 -15.46 -29.12 -1.68
C LEU A 590 -14.89 -29.89 -0.50
N GLU A 591 -15.73 -30.46 0.35
CA GLU A 591 -15.30 -31.34 1.44
C GLU A 591 -14.55 -32.57 0.91
N LYS A 592 -14.92 -33.09 -0.28
CA LYS A 592 -14.17 -34.17 -0.94
C LYS A 592 -12.81 -33.69 -1.44
N THR A 593 -12.71 -32.50 -2.03
CA THR A 593 -11.45 -31.99 -2.59
C THR A 593 -10.49 -31.45 -1.54
N GLU A 594 -10.99 -30.98 -0.40
CA GLU A 594 -10.20 -30.45 0.72
C GLU A 594 -9.59 -31.55 1.62
N ARG A 595 -9.94 -32.83 1.40
CA ARG A 595 -9.34 -33.93 2.16
C ARG A 595 -7.82 -33.97 1.95
N THR A 596 -7.08 -34.27 3.00
CA THR A 596 -5.60 -34.27 2.99
C THR A 596 -5.00 -35.25 2.01
N ASP A 597 -5.70 -36.35 1.69
CA ASP A 597 -5.29 -37.34 0.69
C ASP A 597 -5.54 -36.89 -0.75
N VAL A 598 -6.49 -35.99 -0.97
CA VAL A 598 -6.85 -35.46 -2.30
C VAL A 598 -6.11 -34.15 -2.61
N LYS A 599 -5.90 -33.31 -1.60
CA LYS A 599 -5.27 -32.00 -1.73
C LYS A 599 -3.81 -32.16 -2.21
N GLY A 600 -3.51 -31.65 -3.40
CA GLY A 600 -2.19 -31.78 -4.04
C GLY A 600 -2.07 -32.96 -5.01
N HIS A 601 -2.96 -33.94 -4.89
CA HIS A 601 -3.09 -35.08 -5.80
C HIS A 601 -4.46 -35.06 -6.50
N GLU A 602 -4.96 -33.85 -6.81
CA GLU A 602 -6.29 -33.64 -7.38
C GLU A 602 -6.46 -34.44 -8.67
N GLU A 603 -5.42 -34.51 -9.51
CA GLU A 603 -5.42 -35.21 -10.80
C GLU A 603 -5.47 -36.75 -10.69
N GLU A 604 -5.03 -37.31 -9.55
CA GLU A 604 -5.01 -38.74 -9.30
C GLU A 604 -6.33 -39.25 -8.72
N PHE A 605 -6.97 -38.44 -7.86
CA PHE A 605 -8.14 -38.84 -7.07
C PHE A 605 -9.49 -38.31 -7.58
N LEU A 606 -9.48 -37.36 -8.51
CA LEU A 606 -10.69 -36.79 -9.10
C LEU A 606 -10.85 -37.24 -10.55
N SER A 607 -12.10 -37.48 -10.95
CA SER A 607 -12.41 -37.71 -12.37
C SER A 607 -12.21 -36.44 -13.19
N GLU A 608 -12.02 -36.57 -14.51
CA GLU A 608 -11.83 -35.42 -15.41
C GLU A 608 -12.98 -34.38 -15.31
N ALA A 609 -14.22 -34.86 -15.16
CA ALA A 609 -15.39 -33.99 -14.93
C ALA A 609 -15.35 -33.27 -13.57
N GLU A 610 -14.83 -33.92 -12.53
CA GLU A 610 -14.66 -33.31 -11.21
C GLU A 610 -13.51 -32.30 -11.19
N LEU A 611 -12.42 -32.57 -11.92
CA LEU A 611 -11.33 -31.62 -12.12
C LEU A 611 -11.82 -30.36 -12.85
N GLU A 612 -12.59 -30.52 -13.92
CA GLU A 612 -13.19 -29.38 -14.63
C GLU A 612 -14.15 -28.60 -13.71
N HIS A 613 -14.97 -29.30 -12.92
CA HIS A 613 -15.84 -28.66 -11.93
C HIS A 613 -15.05 -27.88 -10.87
N LEU A 614 -13.96 -28.44 -10.36
CA LEU A 614 -13.07 -27.77 -9.40
C LEU A 614 -12.39 -26.54 -10.01
N ARG A 615 -11.92 -26.63 -11.26
CA ARG A 615 -11.35 -25.49 -12.00
C ARG A 615 -12.39 -24.38 -12.17
N ASN A 616 -13.61 -24.72 -12.56
CA ASN A 616 -14.72 -23.77 -12.69
C ASN A 616 -15.09 -23.12 -11.34
N TRP A 617 -15.07 -23.90 -10.26
CA TRP A 617 -15.25 -23.39 -8.90
C TRP A 617 -14.15 -22.39 -8.51
N LYS A 618 -12.87 -22.78 -8.61
CA LYS A 618 -11.71 -21.94 -8.28
C LYS A 618 -11.72 -20.66 -9.12
N ALA A 619 -12.07 -20.73 -10.40
CA ALA A 619 -12.18 -19.57 -11.27
C ALA A 619 -13.29 -18.59 -10.83
N LYS A 620 -14.46 -19.11 -10.41
CA LYS A 620 -15.56 -18.29 -9.88
C LYS A 620 -15.18 -17.61 -8.56
N GLU A 621 -14.54 -18.35 -7.65
CA GLU A 621 -14.08 -17.81 -6.37
C GLU A 621 -13.00 -16.73 -6.59
N ALA A 622 -12.02 -17.01 -7.44
CA ALA A 622 -10.97 -16.04 -7.80
C ALA A 622 -11.56 -14.76 -8.41
N LEU A 623 -12.55 -14.87 -9.29
CA LEU A 623 -13.23 -13.71 -9.89
C LEU A 623 -13.89 -12.85 -8.81
N LEU A 624 -14.67 -13.45 -7.91
CA LEU A 624 -15.38 -12.70 -6.87
C LEU A 624 -14.43 -12.04 -5.87
N LEU A 625 -13.35 -12.73 -5.47
CA LEU A 625 -12.32 -12.18 -4.60
C LEU A 625 -11.52 -11.06 -5.30
N ALA A 626 -11.22 -11.22 -6.60
CA ALA A 626 -10.58 -10.17 -7.39
C ALA A 626 -11.45 -8.91 -7.48
N GLU A 627 -12.77 -9.05 -7.61
CA GLU A 627 -13.69 -7.90 -7.56
C GLU A 627 -13.69 -7.22 -6.19
N VAL A 628 -13.68 -7.97 -5.08
CA VAL A 628 -13.53 -7.39 -3.73
C VAL A 628 -12.21 -6.63 -3.59
N SER A 629 -11.13 -7.18 -4.14
CA SER A 629 -9.81 -6.53 -4.18
C SER A 629 -9.87 -5.21 -4.95
N ARG A 630 -10.45 -5.17 -6.15
CA ARG A 630 -10.61 -3.93 -6.94
C ARG A 630 -11.48 -2.89 -6.22
N LEU A 631 -12.56 -3.32 -5.58
CA LEU A 631 -13.43 -2.43 -4.81
C LEU A 631 -12.70 -1.82 -3.59
N ASP A 632 -11.82 -2.57 -2.93
CA ASP A 632 -10.98 -2.04 -1.85
C ASP A 632 -10.03 -0.93 -2.33
N ASP A 633 -9.60 -0.93 -3.59
CA ASP A 633 -8.78 0.17 -4.12
C ASP A 633 -9.56 1.49 -4.16
N MET A 634 -10.84 1.42 -4.52
CA MET A 634 -11.73 2.57 -4.47
C MET A 634 -11.95 3.02 -3.03
N VAL A 635 -12.11 2.07 -2.09
CA VAL A 635 -12.21 2.41 -0.66
C VAL A 635 -10.93 3.12 -0.18
N ALA A 636 -9.76 2.64 -0.57
CA ALA A 636 -8.49 3.24 -0.17
C ALA A 636 -8.39 4.70 -0.66
N VAL A 637 -8.78 4.98 -1.91
CA VAL A 637 -8.80 6.34 -2.47
C VAL A 637 -9.84 7.24 -1.79
N PHE A 638 -11.05 6.75 -1.51
CA PHE A 638 -12.12 7.57 -0.96
C PHE A 638 -12.08 7.75 0.56
N ARG A 639 -11.51 6.79 1.29
CA ARG A 639 -11.48 6.78 2.75
C ARG A 639 -10.08 7.01 3.32
N ASP A 640 -9.04 6.37 2.78
CA ASP A 640 -7.78 6.23 3.51
C ASP A 640 -6.73 7.28 3.16
N TYR A 641 -6.67 7.69 1.90
CA TYR A 641 -5.61 8.55 1.35
C TYR A 641 -5.76 10.04 1.61
#